data_AF-A0A067DA37-F1
#
_entry.id   AF-A0A067DA37-F1
#
_cell.length_a   1.000
_cell.length_b   1.000
_cell.length_c   1.000
_cell.angle_alpha   90.00
_cell.angle_beta   90.00
_cell.angle_gamma   90.00
#
_symmetry.space_group_name_H-M   'P 1'
#
loop_
_entity.id
_entity.type
_entity.pdbx_description
1 polymer ?
#
loop_
_entity_poly.entity_id
_entity_poly.type
_entity_poly.pdbx_seq_one_letter_code
_entity_poly.pdbx_strand_id
1 'polypeptide(L)'
;MQVLPSLPQGGPQEARSRRLLQRDQPFDRPLPPLPKERDFVVPSDFRAQEEAYQEKLAAQTDELAFLKKYVERILNQLRRVLVKHNELEQLQQLCDPIALQADDDGSAPLPSPPWFTSKEYMSPLFAAYESRIKELEATVDKHKRDLDAFVGHADALARENERLQHELSVTMDKLVLQSDVPASMRSGVDFFTDQRKPDMSVNDTLADLNERIELLMSENSLLVEQASLQETELDEFRRDVAERDAQLLTMSQNFNQATLAVQELRDTNDHMKHDKQRAEAQVQQFAATIAQLEAQKESILAHVQSHKDAVAKYELQVQEYEHRLAQIKAANEQKQNVVTKRYQGVCDRLRELTSALDGKDKQLEQLQELFNATSHELDMVKSDCEGMLKVMQSMEKQLGEYASREDAVTELERASQERAQAAILERDQAKAKETQCRREIARLTEQKRVAASEYLKLQDESVEKLRRKLENELAYRSDELKHAQTTIVTLKMQLENAMRLHVDAERSLRDLTTQSEARVAAFQDKFEHMVARVASSELARDEALAKENQSAASLVAKELQFERVLAEVQEKWQMERDQKGGLERELEVRRAEVREANEALAAKERHVVSMTKELHDVRSEVSAKQKYQIDMYVQQIRELKARLDQVETELVRAKNENTKMEHMLRMDHQRMEGRFKSEMDVSASRLSRLKDEKARVESQLQEVQARHASYGSKIIALEQELAEAHHQCSQMHMHVEEAERKASDVGAQLAMLLATQHQHVRHDVELKSALDRTRLEKARLERELSVLRKTPMSSESSSMQKALLIESRGS
;
A
#
# COMPACT_ATOMS: atom_id res chain seq x y z
N MET A 1 -46.80 -10.79 -25.06
CA MET A 1 -46.14 -9.98 -26.12
C MET A 1 -45.09 -9.12 -25.43
N GLN A 2 -43.87 -8.93 -25.94
CA GLN A 2 -43.21 -9.53 -27.11
C GLN A 2 -42.03 -10.44 -26.68
N VAL A 3 -41.37 -11.09 -27.64
CA VAL A 3 -40.29 -12.07 -27.44
C VAL A 3 -39.23 -11.85 -28.55
N LEU A 4 -38.02 -12.40 -28.37
CA LEU A 4 -36.89 -12.53 -29.33
C LEU A 4 -35.86 -11.37 -29.31
N PRO A 5 -34.57 -11.62 -29.65
CA PRO A 5 -33.84 -12.89 -29.54
C PRO A 5 -32.40 -12.79 -28.96
N SER A 6 -31.85 -13.98 -28.72
CA SER A 6 -30.47 -14.31 -28.31
C SER A 6 -29.32 -13.73 -29.13
N LEU A 7 -28.14 -13.63 -28.49
CA LEU A 7 -26.87 -14.01 -29.12
C LEU A 7 -25.85 -14.49 -28.05
N PRO A 8 -25.39 -15.76 -28.09
CA PRO A 8 -24.44 -16.28 -27.10
C PRO A 8 -22.98 -16.11 -27.55
N GLN A 9 -22.15 -15.49 -26.71
CA GLN A 9 -20.69 -15.63 -26.76
C GLN A 9 -20.27 -16.73 -25.76
N GLY A 10 -19.65 -17.79 -26.28
CA GLY A 10 -19.24 -18.97 -25.51
C GLY A 10 -18.68 -20.03 -26.46
N GLY A 11 -17.40 -19.91 -26.82
CA GLY A 11 -16.80 -20.67 -27.92
C GLY A 11 -16.50 -22.15 -27.60
N PRO A 12 -16.25 -23.01 -28.61
CA PRO A 12 -15.99 -24.44 -28.40
C PRO A 12 -14.81 -24.80 -27.49
N GLN A 13 -13.89 -23.87 -27.23
CA GLN A 13 -12.80 -24.05 -26.26
C GLN A 13 -13.26 -23.99 -24.80
N GLU A 14 -14.23 -23.14 -24.46
CA GLU A 14 -14.72 -22.99 -23.09
C GLU A 14 -15.49 -24.24 -22.62
N ALA A 15 -16.20 -24.86 -23.56
CA ALA A 15 -16.83 -26.17 -23.38
C ALA A 15 -15.82 -27.34 -23.27
N ARG A 16 -14.56 -27.17 -23.69
CA ARG A 16 -13.48 -28.14 -23.42
C ARG A 16 -12.87 -27.93 -22.03
N SER A 17 -12.65 -26.69 -21.61
CA SER A 17 -12.11 -26.36 -20.28
C SER A 17 -12.96 -26.96 -19.14
N ARG A 18 -14.29 -26.89 -19.24
CA ARG A 18 -15.19 -27.51 -18.24
C ARG A 18 -15.16 -29.05 -18.23
N ARG A 19 -14.79 -29.72 -19.33
CA ARG A 19 -14.74 -31.20 -19.41
C ARG A 19 -13.47 -31.82 -18.82
N LEU A 20 -12.43 -31.01 -18.56
CA LEU A 20 -11.20 -31.48 -17.91
C LEU A 20 -11.26 -31.42 -16.38
N LEU A 21 -12.15 -30.60 -15.81
CA LEU A 21 -12.37 -30.47 -14.35
C LEU A 21 -13.36 -31.49 -13.77
N GLN A 22 -13.79 -32.49 -14.56
CA GLN A 22 -14.90 -33.39 -14.22
C GLN A 22 -14.54 -34.88 -14.41
N ARG A 23 -13.25 -35.24 -14.20
CA ARG A 23 -12.72 -36.57 -14.52
C ARG A 23 -11.90 -37.26 -13.40
N ASP A 24 -12.05 -36.84 -12.15
CA ASP A 24 -11.47 -37.51 -10.97
C ASP A 24 -12.54 -38.15 -10.07
N GLN A 25 -13.40 -38.98 -10.67
CA GLN A 25 -14.29 -39.92 -9.96
C GLN A 25 -14.35 -41.28 -10.67
N PRO A 26 -13.57 -42.28 -10.21
CA PRO A 26 -13.87 -43.68 -10.40
C PRO A 26 -14.72 -44.23 -9.23
N PHE A 27 -15.51 -45.28 -9.52
CA PHE A 27 -16.42 -46.02 -8.63
C PHE A 27 -17.81 -45.42 -8.37
N ASP A 28 -18.74 -45.71 -9.29
CA ASP A 28 -20.16 -45.81 -8.97
C ASP A 28 -20.83 -46.96 -9.77
N ARG A 29 -20.93 -48.14 -9.13
CA ARG A 29 -21.98 -49.15 -9.40
C ARG A 29 -22.14 -50.09 -8.19
N PRO A 30 -23.35 -50.66 -7.96
CA PRO A 30 -23.81 -50.92 -6.60
C PRO A 30 -23.81 -52.40 -6.16
N LEU A 31 -23.75 -52.60 -4.84
CA LEU A 31 -24.00 -53.87 -4.13
C LEU A 31 -24.87 -53.59 -2.87
N PRO A 32 -25.47 -54.62 -2.23
CA PRO A 32 -26.79 -54.50 -1.58
C PRO A 32 -26.79 -53.90 -0.15
N PRO A 33 -27.96 -53.43 0.35
CA PRO A 33 -28.06 -52.68 1.60
C PRO A 33 -28.02 -53.57 2.86
N LEU A 34 -27.09 -53.27 3.75
CA LEU A 34 -27.04 -53.72 5.15
C LEU A 34 -26.73 -52.52 6.07
N PRO A 35 -26.85 -52.64 7.40
CA PRO A 35 -27.70 -51.75 8.18
C PRO A 35 -27.12 -50.36 8.41
N LYS A 36 -28.02 -49.42 8.75
CA LYS A 36 -27.67 -48.08 9.23
C LYS A 36 -26.77 -48.18 10.46
N GLU A 37 -25.48 -47.91 10.30
CA GLU A 37 -24.69 -47.40 11.40
C GLU A 37 -25.31 -46.10 11.89
N ARG A 38 -25.34 -45.90 13.20
CA ARG A 38 -25.91 -44.69 13.78
C ARG A 38 -24.86 -43.59 13.68
N ASP A 39 -25.22 -42.45 13.11
CA ASP A 39 -24.49 -41.21 13.33
C ASP A 39 -24.29 -41.05 14.84
N PHE A 40 -23.03 -41.00 15.29
CA PHE A 40 -22.73 -40.79 16.70
C PHE A 40 -22.87 -39.29 17.00
N VAL A 41 -24.14 -38.84 17.02
CA VAL A 41 -24.53 -37.49 17.41
C VAL A 41 -24.19 -37.34 18.89
N VAL A 42 -22.97 -36.85 19.15
CA VAL A 42 -22.59 -36.29 20.44
C VAL A 42 -23.64 -35.20 20.76
N PRO A 43 -24.39 -35.30 21.87
CA PRO A 43 -25.43 -34.34 22.18
C PRO A 43 -24.87 -32.92 22.20
N SER A 44 -25.67 -31.94 21.75
CA SER A 44 -25.29 -30.52 21.74
C SER A 44 -24.75 -30.06 23.11
N ASP A 45 -25.32 -30.62 24.18
CA ASP A 45 -24.92 -30.40 25.57
C ASP A 45 -23.44 -30.73 25.82
N PHE A 46 -22.91 -31.81 25.23
CA PHE A 46 -21.51 -32.22 25.44
C PHE A 46 -20.53 -31.25 24.81
N ARG A 47 -20.85 -30.66 23.65
CA ARG A 47 -20.01 -29.65 23.01
C ARG A 47 -20.06 -28.32 23.75
N ALA A 48 -21.25 -27.88 24.14
CA ALA A 48 -21.42 -26.70 24.98
C ALA A 48 -20.73 -26.87 26.36
N GLN A 49 -20.74 -28.09 26.91
CA GLN A 49 -20.05 -28.43 28.16
C GLN A 49 -18.53 -28.48 27.98
N GLU A 50 -18.02 -28.98 26.85
CA GLU A 50 -16.60 -28.94 26.52
C GLU A 50 -16.09 -27.50 26.31
N GLU A 51 -16.82 -26.67 25.56
CA GLU A 51 -16.53 -25.25 25.38
C GLU A 51 -16.57 -24.50 26.74
N ALA A 52 -17.58 -24.73 27.58
CA ALA A 52 -17.67 -24.15 28.92
C ALA A 52 -16.61 -24.68 29.90
N TYR A 53 -16.08 -25.89 29.71
CA TYR A 53 -14.93 -26.39 30.47
C TYR A 53 -13.62 -25.77 29.99
N GLN A 54 -13.45 -25.55 28.69
CA GLN A 54 -12.28 -24.85 28.14
C GLN A 54 -12.27 -23.37 28.55
N GLU A 55 -13.43 -22.69 28.56
CA GLU A 55 -13.58 -21.31 29.04
C GLU A 55 -13.28 -21.21 30.55
N LYS A 56 -13.77 -22.16 31.37
CA LYS A 56 -13.42 -22.24 32.80
C LYS A 56 -11.94 -22.52 33.03
N LEU A 57 -11.32 -23.40 32.23
CA LEU A 57 -9.88 -23.65 32.30
C LEU A 57 -9.07 -22.40 31.94
N ALA A 58 -9.46 -21.67 30.89
CA ALA A 58 -8.84 -20.40 30.51
C ALA A 58 -8.93 -19.37 31.66
N ALA A 59 -10.14 -19.15 32.19
CA ALA A 59 -10.37 -18.25 33.32
C ALA A 59 -9.55 -18.64 34.56
N GLN A 60 -9.47 -19.94 34.90
CA GLN A 60 -8.65 -20.42 36.02
C GLN A 60 -7.13 -20.27 35.74
N THR A 61 -6.67 -20.43 34.50
CA THR A 61 -5.25 -20.16 34.17
C THR A 61 -4.91 -18.67 34.24
N ASP A 62 -5.82 -17.79 33.84
CA ASP A 62 -5.65 -16.34 33.96
C ASP A 62 -5.72 -15.88 35.43
N GLU A 63 -6.63 -16.44 36.24
CA GLU A 63 -6.69 -16.21 37.68
C GLU A 63 -5.40 -16.70 38.38
N LEU A 64 -4.90 -17.89 38.05
CA LEU A 64 -3.61 -18.39 38.56
C LEU A 64 -2.43 -17.53 38.09
N ALA A 65 -2.46 -16.98 36.88
CA ALA A 65 -1.42 -16.06 36.38
C ALA A 65 -1.48 -14.70 37.07
N PHE A 66 -2.69 -14.19 37.35
CA PHE A 66 -2.92 -12.99 38.14
C PHE A 66 -2.45 -13.18 39.58
N LEU A 67 -2.87 -14.25 40.25
CA LEU A 67 -2.49 -14.57 41.63
C LEU A 67 -0.97 -14.74 41.77
N LYS A 68 -0.30 -15.43 40.83
CA LYS A 68 1.17 -15.53 40.81
C LYS A 68 1.83 -14.16 40.71
N LYS A 69 1.39 -13.31 39.77
CA LYS A 69 1.91 -11.93 39.62
C LYS A 69 1.60 -11.06 40.85
N TYR A 70 0.46 -11.27 41.50
CA TYR A 70 0.05 -10.53 42.70
C TYR A 70 0.90 -10.91 43.92
N VAL A 71 1.08 -12.22 44.16
CA VAL A 71 1.97 -12.76 45.20
C VAL A 71 3.42 -12.33 44.95
N GLU A 72 3.92 -12.41 43.71
CA GLU A 72 5.25 -11.93 43.34
C GLU A 72 5.41 -10.42 43.56
N ARG A 73 4.39 -9.61 43.29
CA ARG A 73 4.39 -8.17 43.53
C ARG A 73 4.42 -7.85 45.03
N ILE A 74 3.62 -8.55 45.83
CA ILE A 74 3.63 -8.44 47.30
C ILE A 74 4.97 -8.88 47.88
N LEU A 75 5.52 -10.03 47.48
CA LEU A 75 6.83 -10.51 47.94
C LEU A 75 7.96 -9.54 47.56
N ASN A 76 7.90 -8.93 46.38
CA ASN A 76 8.87 -7.90 45.99
C ASN A 76 8.67 -6.57 46.71
N GLN A 77 7.45 -6.19 47.10
CA GLN A 77 7.22 -5.03 47.98
C GLN A 77 7.71 -5.33 49.41
N LEU A 78 7.40 -6.49 49.96
CA LEU A 78 7.84 -6.94 51.28
C LEU A 78 9.38 -6.99 51.37
N ARG A 79 10.06 -7.59 50.39
CA ARG A 79 11.53 -7.59 50.30
C ARG A 79 12.11 -6.17 50.24
N ARG A 80 11.49 -5.25 49.46
CA ARG A 80 11.96 -3.85 49.39
C ARG A 80 11.75 -3.10 50.70
N VAL A 81 10.66 -3.36 51.43
CA VAL A 81 10.41 -2.77 52.76
C VAL A 81 11.43 -3.31 53.77
N LEU A 82 11.61 -4.63 53.85
CA LEU A 82 12.55 -5.27 54.79
C LEU A 82 14.01 -4.87 54.53
N VAL A 83 14.42 -4.74 53.27
CA VAL A 83 15.76 -4.23 52.91
C VAL A 83 15.89 -2.74 53.26
N LYS A 84 14.88 -1.91 53.00
CA LYS A 84 14.96 -0.45 53.22
C LYS A 84 15.07 -0.07 54.71
N HIS A 85 14.54 -0.88 55.62
CA HIS A 85 14.59 -0.62 57.07
C HIS A 85 15.66 -1.48 57.79
N ASN A 86 16.49 -2.20 57.03
CA ASN A 86 17.52 -3.13 57.54
C ASN A 86 16.97 -4.29 58.41
N GLU A 87 15.67 -4.55 58.29
CA GLU A 87 14.94 -5.62 59.01
C GLU A 87 15.13 -6.99 58.36
N LEU A 88 15.62 -7.07 57.12
CA LEU A 88 15.92 -8.36 56.47
C LEU A 88 16.95 -9.17 57.27
N GLU A 89 17.97 -8.51 57.82
CA GLU A 89 18.98 -9.14 58.68
C GLU A 89 18.38 -9.56 60.04
N GLN A 90 17.45 -8.77 60.59
CA GLN A 90 16.76 -9.09 61.84
C GLN A 90 15.80 -10.27 61.69
N LEU A 91 15.07 -10.36 60.58
CA LEU A 91 14.25 -11.53 60.25
C LEU A 91 15.09 -12.78 59.97
N GLN A 92 16.31 -12.61 59.48
CA GLN A 92 17.28 -13.70 59.31
C GLN A 92 17.87 -14.16 60.67
N GLN A 93 17.97 -13.27 61.66
CA GLN A 93 18.31 -13.61 63.06
C GLN A 93 17.12 -14.23 63.82
N LEU A 94 15.87 -13.81 63.58
CA LEU A 94 14.67 -14.41 64.16
C LEU A 94 14.39 -15.84 63.63
N CYS A 95 14.95 -16.19 62.48
CA CYS A 95 14.93 -17.55 61.93
C CYS A 95 16.15 -18.40 62.36
N ASP A 96 17.05 -17.88 63.20
CA ASP A 96 18.23 -18.61 63.69
C ASP A 96 17.82 -19.56 64.84
N PRO A 97 17.99 -20.90 64.74
CA PRO A 97 17.32 -21.87 65.62
C PRO A 97 17.69 -21.83 67.12
N ILE A 98 18.61 -20.95 67.51
CA ILE A 98 19.21 -20.88 68.86
C ILE A 98 18.46 -19.89 69.76
N ALA A 99 17.73 -18.92 69.19
CA ALA A 99 17.06 -17.86 69.96
C ALA A 99 15.70 -18.28 70.60
N LEU A 100 15.14 -19.44 70.23
CA LEU A 100 13.80 -19.89 70.63
C LEU A 100 13.76 -20.77 71.90
N GLN A 101 14.71 -20.60 72.83
CA GLN A 101 14.76 -21.32 74.11
C GLN A 101 14.93 -20.41 75.35
N ALA A 102 14.69 -19.11 75.22
CA ALA A 102 14.63 -18.18 76.35
C ALA A 102 13.20 -17.65 76.57
N ASP A 103 12.80 -17.67 77.84
CA ASP A 103 11.73 -16.87 78.45
C ASP A 103 10.28 -17.05 77.92
N ASP A 104 9.73 -18.23 78.23
CA ASP A 104 8.29 -18.41 78.46
C ASP A 104 7.91 -17.80 79.83
N ASP A 105 7.52 -16.53 79.86
CA ASP A 105 6.72 -15.97 80.96
C ASP A 105 5.85 -14.78 80.48
N GLY A 106 4.74 -14.53 81.19
CA GLY A 106 3.63 -13.72 80.67
C GLY A 106 3.59 -12.24 81.11
N SER A 107 2.54 -11.55 80.63
CA SER A 107 2.02 -10.26 81.12
C SER A 107 2.69 -8.94 80.67
N ALA A 108 2.78 -8.72 79.35
CA ALA A 108 2.71 -7.36 78.79
C ALA A 108 1.85 -7.33 77.50
N PRO A 109 0.98 -6.33 77.30
CA PRO A 109 0.48 -6.02 75.97
C PRO A 109 1.67 -5.48 75.17
N LEU A 110 2.04 -6.16 74.07
CA LEU A 110 3.08 -5.68 73.16
C LEU A 110 2.77 -4.23 72.75
N PRO A 111 3.71 -3.27 72.92
CA PRO A 111 3.49 -1.92 72.44
C PRO A 111 3.25 -1.98 70.93
N SER A 112 2.12 -1.43 70.47
CA SER A 112 1.73 -1.45 69.05
C SER A 112 2.90 -0.95 68.20
N PRO A 113 3.40 -1.73 67.20
CA PRO A 113 4.64 -1.39 66.51
C PRO A 113 4.64 0.05 65.97
N PRO A 114 5.78 0.75 65.97
CA PRO A 114 5.81 2.20 65.71
C PRO A 114 5.31 2.61 64.31
N TRP A 115 5.26 1.68 63.36
CA TRP A 115 4.65 1.88 62.04
C TRP A 115 3.11 1.82 62.03
N PHE A 116 2.47 1.31 63.08
CA PHE A 116 1.01 1.29 63.24
C PHE A 116 0.44 2.64 63.66
N THR A 117 1.24 3.48 64.33
CA THR A 117 0.85 4.81 64.82
C THR A 117 1.57 5.97 64.12
N SER A 118 2.50 5.70 63.20
CA SER A 118 3.23 6.74 62.47
C SER A 118 2.48 7.21 61.22
N LYS A 119 2.24 8.53 61.15
CA LYS A 119 1.55 9.21 60.03
C LYS A 119 2.20 9.02 58.67
N GLU A 120 3.47 8.63 58.59
CA GLU A 120 4.18 8.40 57.32
C GLU A 120 3.88 7.03 56.69
N TYR A 121 3.37 6.08 57.46
CA TYR A 121 3.16 4.68 57.03
C TYR A 121 1.66 4.33 56.86
N MET A 122 0.76 5.15 57.40
CA MET A 122 -0.68 4.96 57.24
C MET A 122 -1.14 5.33 55.82
N SER A 123 -1.87 4.42 55.17
CA SER A 123 -2.44 4.66 53.83
C SER A 123 -3.27 5.96 53.81
N PRO A 124 -3.22 6.78 52.75
CA PRO A 124 -4.03 7.99 52.64
C PRO A 124 -5.53 7.77 52.87
N LEU A 125 -6.05 6.58 52.52
CA LEU A 125 -7.44 6.21 52.81
C LEU A 125 -7.68 5.98 54.31
N PHE A 126 -6.75 5.33 55.02
CA PHE A 126 -6.83 5.19 56.48
C PHE A 126 -6.58 6.52 57.19
N ALA A 127 -5.71 7.39 56.69
CA ALA A 127 -5.54 8.75 57.20
C ALA A 127 -6.80 9.59 57.00
N ALA A 128 -7.49 9.45 55.86
CA ALA A 128 -8.79 10.07 55.62
C ALA A 128 -9.87 9.49 56.54
N TYR A 129 -9.91 8.17 56.77
CA TYR A 129 -10.84 7.58 57.74
C TYR A 129 -10.53 7.97 59.19
N GLU A 130 -9.26 8.05 59.60
CA GLU A 130 -8.88 8.49 60.95
C GLU A 130 -9.18 9.98 61.16
N SER A 131 -8.95 10.82 60.14
CA SER A 131 -9.40 12.22 60.14
C SER A 131 -10.91 12.32 60.20
N ARG A 132 -11.64 11.47 59.46
CA ARG A 132 -13.11 11.47 59.45
C ARG A 132 -13.71 10.92 60.76
N ILE A 133 -13.04 9.98 61.41
CA ILE A 133 -13.37 9.51 62.76
C ILE A 133 -13.17 10.67 63.74
N LYS A 134 -12.04 11.37 63.70
CA LYS A 134 -11.79 12.54 64.56
C LYS A 134 -12.73 13.71 64.30
N GLU A 135 -13.16 13.93 63.06
CA GLU A 135 -14.25 14.85 62.72
C GLU A 135 -15.57 14.42 63.35
N LEU A 136 -15.94 13.15 63.24
CA LEU A 136 -17.19 12.60 63.79
C LEU A 136 -17.17 12.57 65.34
N GLU A 137 -16.04 12.27 65.95
CA GLU A 137 -15.81 12.39 67.40
C GLU A 137 -15.95 13.86 67.83
N ALA A 138 -15.37 14.80 67.08
CA ALA A 138 -15.50 16.23 67.36
C ALA A 138 -16.94 16.76 67.16
N THR A 139 -17.71 16.25 66.19
CA THR A 139 -19.13 16.61 66.06
C THR A 139 -19.99 15.94 67.11
N VAL A 140 -19.70 14.69 67.52
CA VAL A 140 -20.37 14.01 68.64
C VAL A 140 -20.10 14.77 69.95
N ASP A 141 -18.87 15.16 70.23
CA ASP A 141 -18.53 15.93 71.42
C ASP A 141 -19.05 17.37 71.37
N LYS A 142 -19.16 17.99 70.18
CA LYS A 142 -19.89 19.24 70.03
C LYS A 142 -21.37 19.02 70.35
N HIS A 143 -22.02 18.01 69.77
CA HIS A 143 -23.42 17.72 70.02
C HIS A 143 -23.72 17.30 71.46
N LYS A 144 -22.77 16.66 72.17
CA LYS A 144 -22.85 16.49 73.63
C LYS A 144 -22.86 17.84 74.33
N ARG A 145 -21.92 18.75 74.05
CA ARG A 145 -21.90 20.10 74.65
C ARG A 145 -23.14 20.94 74.30
N ASP A 146 -23.61 20.85 73.06
CA ASP A 146 -24.85 21.50 72.60
C ASP A 146 -26.07 20.92 73.37
N LEU A 147 -26.09 19.60 73.63
CA LEU A 147 -27.11 18.91 74.42
C LEU A 147 -27.01 19.21 75.91
N ASP A 148 -25.81 19.23 76.50
CA ASP A 148 -25.56 19.58 77.89
C ASP A 148 -25.94 21.04 78.17
N ALA A 149 -25.69 21.94 77.20
CA ALA A 149 -26.15 23.32 77.25
C ALA A 149 -27.68 23.43 77.09
N PHE A 150 -28.29 22.61 76.23
CA PHE A 150 -29.76 22.55 76.10
C PHE A 150 -30.43 21.98 77.36
N VAL A 151 -29.86 20.94 77.97
CA VAL A 151 -30.29 20.39 79.27
C VAL A 151 -30.11 21.44 80.36
N GLY A 152 -28.96 22.14 80.42
CA GLY A 152 -28.75 23.24 81.36
C GLY A 152 -29.74 24.41 81.18
N HIS A 153 -30.18 24.68 79.95
CA HIS A 153 -31.21 25.67 79.66
C HIS A 153 -32.63 25.16 80.02
N ALA A 154 -32.93 23.89 79.77
CA ALA A 154 -34.18 23.25 80.20
C ALA A 154 -34.29 23.19 81.73
N ASP A 155 -33.19 22.88 82.44
CA ASP A 155 -33.05 22.95 83.89
C ASP A 155 -33.26 24.37 84.43
N ALA A 156 -32.73 25.38 83.74
CA ALA A 156 -32.95 26.78 84.10
C ALA A 156 -34.41 27.19 83.92
N LEU A 157 -35.05 26.80 82.81
CA LEU A 157 -36.47 27.01 82.55
C LEU A 157 -37.39 26.20 83.49
N ALA A 158 -36.94 25.02 83.95
CA ALA A 158 -37.64 24.23 84.96
C ALA A 158 -37.61 24.95 86.31
N ARG A 159 -36.42 25.38 86.77
CA ARG A 159 -36.28 26.19 87.99
C ARG A 159 -37.00 27.53 87.90
N GLU A 160 -37.06 28.16 86.72
CA GLU A 160 -37.83 29.38 86.50
C GLU A 160 -39.35 29.11 86.54
N ASN A 161 -39.82 27.98 86.01
CA ASN A 161 -41.22 27.54 86.18
C ASN A 161 -41.54 27.22 87.65
N GLU A 162 -40.66 26.55 88.39
CA GLU A 162 -40.82 26.31 89.83
C GLU A 162 -40.88 27.64 90.61
N ARG A 163 -40.00 28.59 90.26
CA ARG A 163 -39.97 29.95 90.84
C ARG A 163 -41.26 30.70 90.53
N LEU A 164 -41.76 30.66 89.29
CA LEU A 164 -42.99 31.30 88.86
C LEU A 164 -44.24 30.62 89.46
N GLN A 165 -44.26 29.30 89.60
CA GLN A 165 -45.34 28.58 90.31
C GLN A 165 -45.34 28.92 91.80
N HIS A 166 -44.17 29.08 92.43
CA HIS A 166 -44.08 29.55 93.81
C HIS A 166 -44.56 31.00 93.96
N GLU A 167 -44.18 31.91 93.05
CA GLU A 167 -44.71 33.27 93.01
C GLU A 167 -46.23 33.31 92.73
N LEU A 168 -46.75 32.42 91.89
CA LEU A 168 -48.18 32.28 91.63
C LEU A 168 -48.93 31.78 92.87
N SER A 169 -48.39 30.78 93.58
CA SER A 169 -48.96 30.32 94.85
C SER A 169 -48.99 31.44 95.89
N VAL A 170 -47.86 32.13 96.09
CA VAL A 170 -47.74 33.23 97.08
C VAL A 170 -48.61 34.44 96.73
N THR A 171 -48.90 34.69 95.45
CA THR A 171 -49.84 35.74 95.02
C THR A 171 -51.30 35.29 95.12
N MET A 172 -51.60 34.01 94.89
CA MET A 172 -52.93 33.42 95.10
C MET A 172 -53.29 33.39 96.60
N ASP A 173 -52.35 33.00 97.47
CA ASP A 173 -52.50 33.05 98.93
C ASP A 173 -52.78 34.49 99.42
N LYS A 174 -52.07 35.49 98.85
CA LYS A 174 -52.30 36.92 99.15
C LYS A 174 -53.65 37.43 98.69
N LEU A 175 -54.16 36.97 97.54
CA LEU A 175 -55.48 37.35 97.03
C LEU A 175 -56.61 36.73 97.86
N VAL A 176 -56.48 35.47 98.27
CA VAL A 176 -57.43 34.81 99.18
C VAL A 176 -57.46 35.50 100.56
N LEU A 177 -56.33 36.03 101.03
CA LEU A 177 -56.24 36.81 102.27
C LEU A 177 -56.76 38.27 102.17
N GLN A 178 -57.21 38.73 100.99
CA GLN A 178 -57.66 40.11 100.78
C GLN A 178 -59.14 40.28 100.41
N SER A 179 -59.92 39.21 100.26
CA SER A 179 -61.31 39.27 99.78
C SER A 179 -62.41 39.35 100.86
N ASP A 180 -62.10 39.21 102.16
CA ASP A 180 -63.09 38.99 103.23
C ASP A 180 -63.37 40.20 104.17
N VAL A 181 -63.64 41.41 103.64
CA VAL A 181 -64.23 42.54 104.42
C VAL A 181 -65.16 43.44 103.57
N PRO A 182 -66.43 43.71 103.99
CA PRO A 182 -67.34 44.62 103.28
C PRO A 182 -67.76 45.92 104.03
N ALA A 183 -68.06 46.99 103.26
CA ALA A 183 -69.19 47.97 103.39
C ALA A 183 -68.94 49.51 103.52
N SER A 184 -69.69 50.28 102.68
CA SER A 184 -70.46 51.52 102.99
C SER A 184 -69.90 52.98 102.85
N MET A 185 -70.82 53.91 102.47
CA MET A 185 -70.83 55.41 102.50
C MET A 185 -69.88 56.21 101.56
N ARG A 186 -70.11 57.48 101.14
CA ARG A 186 -71.14 58.58 101.36
C ARG A 186 -71.17 59.52 100.11
N SER A 187 -71.93 60.62 99.90
CA SER A 187 -72.99 61.43 100.60
C SER A 187 -74.04 61.91 99.55
N GLY A 188 -74.77 63.06 99.48
CA GLY A 188 -74.95 64.39 100.14
C GLY A 188 -75.48 65.42 99.08
N VAL A 189 -76.08 66.62 99.28
CA VAL A 189 -76.56 67.49 100.40
C VAL A 189 -77.64 68.49 99.84
N ASP A 190 -78.49 69.14 100.65
CA ASP A 190 -79.73 69.88 100.26
C ASP A 190 -79.70 71.44 100.31
N PHE A 191 -80.73 72.08 99.72
CA PHE A 191 -81.17 73.50 99.91
C PHE A 191 -82.57 73.71 99.25
N PHE A 192 -83.54 74.56 99.65
CA PHE A 192 -83.96 75.23 100.91
C PHE A 192 -85.44 75.70 100.77
N THR A 193 -86.16 76.15 101.83
CA THR A 193 -87.63 76.45 101.76
C THR A 193 -88.19 77.58 102.67
N ASP A 194 -89.25 78.24 102.17
CA ASP A 194 -90.46 78.78 102.85
C ASP A 194 -90.59 80.22 103.45
N GLN A 195 -91.81 80.76 103.29
CA GLN A 195 -92.56 81.90 103.88
C GLN A 195 -92.00 82.78 105.03
N ARG A 196 -92.22 84.12 104.98
CA ARG A 196 -93.41 84.84 105.54
C ARG A 196 -93.44 86.38 105.34
N LYS A 197 -94.52 87.02 105.80
CA LYS A 197 -94.93 88.45 105.82
C LYS A 197 -95.60 88.76 107.19
N PRO A 198 -96.00 90.00 107.59
CA PRO A 198 -95.93 91.31 106.92
C PRO A 198 -95.42 92.49 107.83
N ASP A 199 -95.60 93.73 107.32
CA ASP A 199 -95.76 95.03 108.01
C ASP A 199 -94.60 95.65 108.82
N MET A 200 -93.95 96.66 108.22
CA MET A 200 -93.93 98.05 108.71
C MET A 200 -93.60 99.03 107.57
N SER A 201 -93.95 100.31 107.74
CA SER A 201 -93.35 101.51 107.09
C SER A 201 -93.15 101.53 105.55
N VAL A 202 -93.87 102.45 104.87
CA VAL A 202 -93.79 102.65 103.40
C VAL A 202 -92.41 103.13 102.93
N ASN A 203 -91.65 103.86 103.75
CA ASN A 203 -90.28 104.29 103.38
C ASN A 203 -89.31 103.10 103.33
N ASP A 204 -89.44 102.17 104.28
CA ASP A 204 -88.57 100.99 104.34
C ASP A 204 -88.89 100.03 103.19
N THR A 205 -90.16 99.92 102.76
CA THR A 205 -90.51 99.16 101.53
C THR A 205 -89.87 99.71 100.25
N LEU A 206 -89.49 100.99 100.21
CA LEU A 206 -88.74 101.57 99.08
C LEU A 206 -87.23 101.34 99.21
N ALA A 207 -86.70 101.23 100.43
CA ALA A 207 -85.33 100.80 100.67
C ALA A 207 -85.16 99.31 100.30
N ASP A 208 -86.03 98.44 100.82
CA ASP A 208 -86.08 97.00 100.51
C ASP A 208 -86.20 96.73 98.99
N LEU A 209 -87.02 97.51 98.29
CA LEU A 209 -87.16 97.40 96.84
C LEU A 209 -85.89 97.85 96.09
N ASN A 210 -85.19 98.89 96.57
CA ASN A 210 -83.93 99.32 95.98
C ASN A 210 -82.80 98.31 96.28
N GLU A 211 -82.67 97.81 97.51
CA GLU A 211 -81.73 96.71 97.83
C GLU A 211 -82.06 95.45 97.01
N ARG A 212 -83.34 95.13 96.81
CA ARG A 212 -83.74 94.01 95.95
C ARG A 212 -83.39 94.25 94.48
N ILE A 213 -83.46 95.49 93.99
CA ILE A 213 -83.02 95.86 92.64
C ILE A 213 -81.50 95.79 92.54
N GLU A 214 -80.74 96.25 93.53
CA GLU A 214 -79.27 96.14 93.55
C GLU A 214 -78.82 94.68 93.62
N LEU A 215 -79.46 93.84 94.44
CA LEU A 215 -79.24 92.40 94.47
C LEU A 215 -79.56 91.76 93.11
N LEU A 216 -80.71 92.06 92.50
CA LEU A 216 -81.07 91.57 91.17
C LEU A 216 -80.14 92.08 90.05
N MET A 217 -79.58 93.29 90.17
CA MET A 217 -78.54 93.78 89.25
C MET A 217 -77.23 93.04 89.45
N SER A 218 -76.83 92.74 90.70
CA SER A 218 -75.64 91.94 90.99
C SER A 218 -75.80 90.48 90.52
N GLU A 219 -77.00 89.90 90.67
CA GLU A 219 -77.36 88.55 90.20
C GLU A 219 -77.37 88.50 88.67
N ASN A 220 -77.95 89.49 87.98
CA ASN A 220 -77.85 89.60 86.53
C ASN A 220 -76.40 89.81 86.06
N SER A 221 -75.61 90.62 86.76
CA SER A 221 -74.19 90.82 86.43
C SER A 221 -73.40 89.52 86.56
N LEU A 222 -73.63 88.75 87.63
CA LEU A 222 -73.00 87.45 87.87
C LEU A 222 -73.46 86.40 86.86
N LEU A 223 -74.74 86.39 86.48
CA LEU A 223 -75.27 85.49 85.45
C LEU A 223 -74.75 85.83 84.05
N VAL A 224 -74.55 87.11 83.74
CA VAL A 224 -73.89 87.55 82.49
C VAL A 224 -72.40 87.18 82.50
N GLU A 225 -71.72 87.33 83.63
CA GLU A 225 -70.33 86.89 83.80
C GLU A 225 -70.21 85.36 83.63
N GLN A 226 -71.05 84.58 84.30
CA GLN A 226 -71.13 83.12 84.14
C GLN A 226 -71.47 82.69 82.71
N ALA A 227 -72.41 83.36 82.04
CA ALA A 227 -72.72 83.09 80.63
C ALA A 227 -71.54 83.40 79.72
N SER A 228 -70.81 84.49 79.95
CA SER A 228 -69.61 84.83 79.19
C SER A 228 -68.46 83.86 79.43
N LEU A 229 -68.28 83.38 80.67
CA LEU A 229 -67.30 82.35 81.02
C LEU A 229 -67.63 81.02 80.33
N GLN A 230 -68.89 80.58 80.40
CA GLN A 230 -69.36 79.38 79.69
C GLN A 230 -69.24 79.52 78.16
N GLU A 231 -69.47 80.71 77.59
CA GLU A 231 -69.23 80.96 76.17
C GLU A 231 -67.74 80.86 75.83
N THR A 232 -66.83 81.39 76.66
CA THR A 232 -65.38 81.22 76.47
C THR A 232 -64.91 79.77 76.62
N GLU A 233 -65.42 79.02 77.61
CA GLU A 233 -65.12 77.59 77.78
C GLU A 233 -65.62 76.78 76.59
N LEU A 234 -66.85 77.03 76.10
CA LEU A 234 -67.39 76.38 74.92
C LEU A 234 -66.59 76.69 73.65
N ASP A 235 -66.08 77.91 73.51
CA ASP A 235 -65.22 78.30 72.40
C ASP A 235 -63.80 77.73 72.51
N GLU A 236 -63.27 77.53 73.71
CA GLU A 236 -62.03 76.78 73.92
C GLU A 236 -62.22 75.29 73.59
N PHE A 237 -63.28 74.64 74.07
CA PHE A 237 -63.58 73.25 73.70
C PHE A 237 -63.84 73.09 72.18
N ARG A 238 -64.44 74.09 71.51
CA ARG A 238 -64.59 74.10 70.04
C ARG A 238 -63.24 74.18 69.32
N ARG A 239 -62.29 74.98 69.83
CA ARG A 239 -60.91 75.05 69.28
C ARG A 239 -60.18 73.73 69.50
N ASP A 240 -60.22 73.17 70.72
CA ASP A 240 -59.62 71.88 71.05
C ASP A 240 -60.13 70.75 70.15
N VAL A 241 -61.45 70.68 69.90
CA VAL A 241 -62.04 69.71 68.97
C VAL A 241 -61.58 69.95 67.53
N ALA A 242 -61.56 71.19 67.06
CA ALA A 242 -61.08 71.52 65.70
C ALA A 242 -59.58 71.20 65.52
N GLU A 243 -58.75 71.41 66.55
CA GLU A 243 -57.34 71.02 66.54
C GLU A 243 -57.15 69.50 66.60
N ARG A 244 -57.95 68.79 67.40
CA ARG A 244 -57.99 67.31 67.41
C ARG A 244 -58.34 66.76 66.03
N ASP A 245 -59.37 67.30 65.38
CA ASP A 245 -59.80 66.87 64.04
C ASP A 245 -58.75 67.19 62.97
N ALA A 246 -58.09 68.36 63.04
CA ALA A 246 -56.98 68.70 62.16
C ALA A 246 -55.76 67.77 62.35
N GLN A 247 -55.44 67.41 63.60
CA GLN A 247 -54.40 66.42 63.93
C GLN A 247 -54.76 65.02 63.40
N LEU A 248 -56.01 64.57 63.58
CA LEU A 248 -56.49 63.28 63.08
C LEU A 248 -56.51 63.22 61.55
N LEU A 249 -56.92 64.29 60.87
CA LEU A 249 -56.87 64.40 59.42
C LEU A 249 -55.43 64.32 58.91
N THR A 250 -54.50 65.02 59.57
CA THR A 250 -53.06 64.98 59.26
C THR A 250 -52.48 63.58 59.48
N MET A 251 -52.82 62.92 60.59
CA MET A 251 -52.43 61.52 60.84
C MET A 251 -52.98 60.56 59.78
N SER A 252 -54.24 60.73 59.36
CA SER A 252 -54.86 59.92 58.30
C SER A 252 -54.14 60.09 56.96
N GLN A 253 -53.81 61.33 56.58
CA GLN A 253 -53.02 61.61 55.38
C GLN A 253 -51.62 60.97 55.46
N ASN A 254 -50.93 61.12 56.59
CA ASN A 254 -49.61 60.51 56.81
C ASN A 254 -49.66 58.97 56.78
N PHE A 255 -50.70 58.35 57.34
CA PHE A 255 -50.89 56.90 57.31
C PHE A 255 -51.17 56.38 55.89
N ASN A 256 -51.96 57.11 55.10
CA ASN A 256 -52.21 56.79 53.69
C ASN A 256 -50.92 56.92 52.86
N GLN A 257 -50.13 57.98 53.06
CA GLN A 257 -48.82 58.15 52.41
C GLN A 257 -47.84 57.02 52.79
N ALA A 258 -47.76 56.67 54.07
CA ALA A 258 -46.93 55.55 54.54
C ALA A 258 -47.39 54.20 53.95
N THR A 259 -48.70 54.00 53.81
CA THR A 259 -49.26 52.79 53.18
C THR A 259 -48.91 52.69 51.70
N LEU A 260 -48.97 53.80 50.96
CA LEU A 260 -48.54 53.86 49.56
C LEU A 260 -47.02 53.59 49.43
N ALA A 261 -46.19 54.25 50.23
CA ALA A 261 -44.74 54.03 50.23
C ALA A 261 -44.36 52.57 50.58
N VAL A 262 -45.07 51.94 51.50
CA VAL A 262 -44.89 50.50 51.82
C VAL A 262 -45.30 49.61 50.65
N GLN A 263 -46.30 49.99 49.86
CA GLN A 263 -46.67 49.23 48.65
C GLN A 263 -45.65 49.41 47.53
N GLU A 264 -45.19 50.63 47.27
CA GLU A 264 -44.10 50.90 46.31
C GLU A 264 -42.81 50.14 46.68
N LEU A 265 -42.48 50.07 47.97
CA LEU A 265 -41.35 49.27 48.47
C LEU A 265 -41.55 47.76 48.34
N ARG A 266 -42.79 47.25 48.30
CA ARG A 266 -43.08 45.84 48.00
C ARG A 266 -42.95 45.56 46.51
N ASP A 267 -43.57 46.38 45.68
CA ASP A 267 -43.59 46.21 44.22
C ASP A 267 -42.16 46.31 43.64
N THR A 268 -41.36 47.25 44.14
CA THR A 268 -39.93 47.33 43.80
C THR A 268 -39.10 46.16 44.35
N ASN A 269 -39.39 45.66 45.56
CA ASN A 269 -38.72 44.48 46.08
C ASN A 269 -39.03 43.22 45.25
N ASP A 270 -40.27 43.02 44.84
CA ASP A 270 -40.66 41.90 43.97
C ASP A 270 -40.12 42.06 42.55
N HIS A 271 -40.02 43.29 42.01
CA HIS A 271 -39.31 43.54 40.75
C HIS A 271 -37.82 43.13 40.86
N MET A 272 -37.14 43.53 41.94
CA MET A 272 -35.75 43.15 42.21
C MET A 272 -35.58 41.63 42.43
N LYS A 273 -36.58 40.92 43.00
CA LYS A 273 -36.57 39.44 43.05
C LYS A 273 -36.59 38.82 41.65
N HIS A 274 -37.43 39.33 40.74
CA HIS A 274 -37.54 38.81 39.37
C HIS A 274 -36.26 39.05 38.57
N ASP A 275 -35.64 40.24 38.67
CA ASP A 275 -34.39 40.52 37.97
C ASP A 275 -33.19 39.78 38.59
N LYS A 276 -33.19 39.55 39.91
CA LYS A 276 -32.25 38.61 40.54
C LYS A 276 -32.39 37.21 39.94
N GLN A 277 -33.60 36.66 39.88
CA GLN A 277 -33.84 35.32 39.31
C GLN A 277 -33.43 35.22 37.84
N ARG A 278 -33.68 36.29 37.06
CA ARG A 278 -33.23 36.41 35.67
C ARG A 278 -31.70 36.39 35.56
N ALA A 279 -31.00 37.12 36.42
CA ALA A 279 -29.53 37.13 36.47
C ALA A 279 -28.97 35.77 36.92
N GLU A 280 -29.54 35.13 37.94
CA GLU A 280 -29.15 33.78 38.38
C GLU A 280 -29.34 32.74 37.26
N ALA A 281 -30.44 32.80 36.51
CA ALA A 281 -30.68 31.94 35.36
C ALA A 281 -29.67 32.18 34.22
N GLN A 282 -29.29 33.44 33.95
CA GLN A 282 -28.25 33.77 32.97
C GLN A 282 -26.87 33.24 33.41
N VAL A 283 -26.50 33.38 34.68
CA VAL A 283 -25.25 32.84 35.23
C VAL A 283 -25.21 31.31 35.12
N GLN A 284 -26.33 30.62 35.37
CA GLN A 284 -26.43 29.17 35.18
C GLN A 284 -26.28 28.77 33.69
N GLN A 285 -26.87 29.52 32.76
CA GLN A 285 -26.71 29.29 31.31
C GLN A 285 -25.28 29.51 30.85
N PHE A 286 -24.59 30.54 31.35
CA PHE A 286 -23.18 30.77 31.05
C PHE A 286 -22.30 29.67 31.66
N ALA A 287 -22.54 29.24 32.90
CA ALA A 287 -21.80 28.15 33.53
C ALA A 287 -21.94 26.81 32.74
N ALA A 288 -23.16 26.47 32.30
CA ALA A 288 -23.39 25.30 31.45
C ALA A 288 -22.68 25.42 30.09
N THR A 289 -22.67 26.63 29.50
CA THR A 289 -21.96 26.89 28.23
C THR A 289 -20.45 26.79 28.38
N ILE A 290 -19.89 27.30 29.48
CA ILE A 290 -18.46 27.18 29.81
C ILE A 290 -18.08 25.70 29.97
N ALA A 291 -18.82 24.93 30.77
CA ALA A 291 -18.56 23.50 30.93
C ALA A 291 -18.64 22.71 29.60
N GLN A 292 -19.57 23.08 28.70
CA GLN A 292 -19.64 22.49 27.36
C GLN A 292 -18.42 22.85 26.50
N LEU A 293 -17.94 24.10 26.54
CA LEU A 293 -16.74 24.55 25.82
C LEU A 293 -15.46 23.93 26.40
N GLU A 294 -15.40 23.70 27.71
CA GLU A 294 -14.28 23.00 28.36
C GLU A 294 -14.23 21.53 27.96
N ALA A 295 -15.36 20.82 27.96
CA ALA A 295 -15.42 19.44 27.45
C ALA A 295 -15.06 19.34 25.95
N GLN A 296 -15.47 20.32 25.14
CA GLN A 296 -15.04 20.41 23.73
C GLN A 296 -13.54 20.66 23.59
N LYS A 297 -12.97 21.56 24.40
CA LYS A 297 -11.53 21.84 24.45
C LYS A 297 -10.73 20.60 24.86
N GLU A 298 -11.16 19.84 25.85
CA GLU A 298 -10.52 18.58 26.25
C GLU A 298 -10.57 17.53 25.15
N SER A 299 -11.72 17.37 24.49
CA SER A 299 -11.87 16.50 23.30
C SER A 299 -10.90 16.91 22.18
N ILE A 300 -10.84 18.20 21.84
CA ILE A 300 -9.91 18.73 20.83
C ILE A 300 -8.44 18.48 21.25
N LEU A 301 -8.07 18.64 22.52
CA LEU A 301 -6.72 18.34 23.01
C LEU A 301 -6.39 16.85 22.90
N ALA A 302 -7.34 15.95 23.19
CA ALA A 302 -7.18 14.51 23.01
C ALA A 302 -7.01 14.13 21.52
N HIS A 303 -7.80 14.73 20.63
CA HIS A 303 -7.62 14.58 19.18
C HIS A 303 -6.25 15.09 18.71
N VAL A 304 -5.82 16.28 19.15
CA VAL A 304 -4.50 16.83 18.83
C VAL A 304 -3.36 15.92 19.32
N GLN A 305 -3.48 15.31 20.51
CA GLN A 305 -2.47 14.36 20.97
C GLN A 305 -2.47 13.06 20.15
N SER A 306 -3.65 12.50 19.84
CA SER A 306 -3.77 11.33 18.96
C SER A 306 -3.16 11.58 17.58
N HIS A 307 -3.33 12.78 17.01
CA HIS A 307 -2.69 13.18 15.76
C HIS A 307 -1.17 13.34 15.89
N LYS A 308 -0.64 13.88 16.99
CA LYS A 308 0.82 13.91 17.25
C LYS A 308 1.40 12.49 17.35
N ASP A 309 0.74 11.60 18.07
CA ASP A 309 1.15 10.21 18.23
C ASP A 309 1.10 9.44 16.89
N ALA A 310 0.17 9.80 16.00
CA ALA A 310 0.11 9.29 14.63
C ALA A 310 1.24 9.85 13.76
N VAL A 311 1.52 11.15 13.82
CA VAL A 311 2.65 11.78 13.09
C VAL A 311 3.97 11.13 13.49
N ALA A 312 4.25 10.99 14.79
CA ALA A 312 5.48 10.34 15.27
C ALA A 312 5.63 8.87 14.78
N LYS A 313 4.52 8.13 14.65
CA LYS A 313 4.52 6.78 14.06
C LYS A 313 4.81 6.80 12.56
N TYR A 314 4.28 7.78 11.83
CA TYR A 314 4.58 7.93 10.40
C TYR A 314 6.00 8.42 10.14
N GLU A 315 6.55 9.31 10.96
CA GLU A 315 7.95 9.74 10.91
C GLU A 315 8.90 8.55 11.11
N LEU A 316 8.62 7.68 12.09
CA LEU A 316 9.37 6.44 12.30
C LEU A 316 9.28 5.48 11.09
N GLN A 317 8.09 5.33 10.50
CA GLN A 317 7.91 4.52 9.29
C GLN A 317 8.67 5.10 8.08
N VAL A 318 8.71 6.43 7.91
CA VAL A 318 9.50 7.09 6.87
C VAL A 318 10.99 6.79 7.07
N GLN A 319 11.52 6.93 8.29
CA GLN A 319 12.91 6.60 8.61
C GLN A 319 13.23 5.12 8.32
N GLU A 320 12.33 4.20 8.65
CA GLU A 320 12.47 2.79 8.29
C GLU A 320 12.49 2.57 6.77
N TYR A 321 11.61 3.23 6.01
CA TYR A 321 11.59 3.12 4.54
C TYR A 321 12.83 3.74 3.89
N GLU A 322 13.31 4.89 4.38
CA GLU A 322 14.57 5.50 3.94
C GLU A 322 15.77 4.59 4.22
N HIS A 323 15.84 3.97 5.40
CA HIS A 323 16.89 3.02 5.73
C HIS A 323 16.85 1.77 4.84
N ARG A 324 15.66 1.20 4.60
CA ARG A 324 15.47 0.07 3.67
C ARG A 324 15.85 0.45 2.23
N LEU A 325 15.52 1.66 1.77
CA LEU A 325 15.92 2.17 0.45
C LEU A 325 17.44 2.36 0.35
N ALA A 326 18.12 2.83 1.41
CA ALA A 326 19.57 2.93 1.46
C ALA A 326 20.24 1.55 1.39
N GLN A 327 19.73 0.55 2.13
CA GLN A 327 20.19 -0.83 2.05
C GLN A 327 20.03 -1.41 0.62
N ILE A 328 18.88 -1.17 -0.02
CA ILE A 328 18.60 -1.64 -1.39
C ILE A 328 19.53 -0.98 -2.41
N LYS A 329 19.83 0.32 -2.27
CA LYS A 329 20.81 1.03 -3.11
C LYS A 329 22.20 0.41 -2.96
N ALA A 330 22.72 0.30 -1.74
CA ALA A 330 24.03 -0.30 -1.48
C ALA A 330 24.14 -1.76 -2.00
N ALA A 331 23.09 -2.58 -1.81
CA ALA A 331 23.04 -3.94 -2.33
C ALA A 331 23.00 -4.00 -3.87
N ASN A 332 22.38 -3.01 -4.54
CA ASN A 332 22.36 -2.93 -6.00
C ASN A 332 23.68 -2.39 -6.56
N GLU A 333 24.31 -1.41 -5.90
CA GLU A 333 25.67 -0.96 -6.22
C GLU A 333 26.68 -2.10 -6.08
N GLN A 334 26.58 -2.93 -5.03
CA GLN A 334 27.42 -4.11 -4.86
C GLN A 334 27.21 -5.13 -5.99
N LYS A 335 25.95 -5.42 -6.38
CA LYS A 335 25.65 -6.28 -7.55
C LYS A 335 26.21 -5.70 -8.85
N GLN A 336 26.03 -4.40 -9.08
CA GLN A 336 26.53 -3.71 -10.27
C GLN A 336 28.05 -3.77 -10.33
N ASN A 337 28.75 -3.55 -9.21
CA ASN A 337 30.20 -3.71 -9.11
C ASN A 337 30.67 -5.16 -9.42
N VAL A 338 29.91 -6.19 -9.03
CA VAL A 338 30.18 -7.58 -9.41
C VAL A 338 29.96 -7.83 -10.90
N VAL A 339 28.89 -7.27 -11.49
CA VAL A 339 28.62 -7.36 -12.93
C VAL A 339 29.70 -6.64 -13.74
N THR A 340 30.09 -5.42 -13.37
CA THR A 340 31.17 -4.66 -14.00
C THR A 340 32.51 -5.41 -13.92
N LYS A 341 32.86 -6.01 -12.78
CA LYS A 341 34.07 -6.84 -12.66
C LYS A 341 34.02 -8.08 -13.55
N ARG A 342 32.87 -8.75 -13.67
CA ARG A 342 32.69 -9.88 -14.60
C ARG A 342 32.81 -9.45 -16.06
N TYR A 343 32.17 -8.33 -16.43
CA TYR A 343 32.24 -7.77 -17.78
C TYR A 343 33.69 -7.39 -18.15
N GLN A 344 34.40 -6.70 -17.26
CA GLN A 344 35.82 -6.37 -17.44
C GLN A 344 36.66 -7.63 -17.66
N GLY A 345 36.51 -8.67 -16.82
CA GLY A 345 37.21 -9.94 -17.01
C GLY A 345 36.88 -10.66 -18.32
N VAL A 346 35.66 -10.54 -18.84
CA VAL A 346 35.29 -11.03 -20.18
C VAL A 346 35.96 -10.19 -21.27
N CYS A 347 36.03 -8.87 -21.14
CA CYS A 347 36.75 -8.00 -22.09
C CYS A 347 38.26 -8.23 -22.08
N ASP A 348 38.85 -8.49 -20.91
CA ASP A 348 40.26 -8.84 -20.75
C ASP A 348 40.54 -10.20 -21.41
N ARG A 349 39.71 -11.22 -21.13
CA ARG A 349 39.82 -12.54 -21.78
C ARG A 349 39.56 -12.49 -23.29
N LEU A 350 38.71 -11.60 -23.77
CA LEU A 350 38.50 -11.39 -25.20
C LEU A 350 39.76 -10.80 -25.84
N ARG A 351 40.42 -9.81 -25.21
CA ARG A 351 41.71 -9.28 -25.66
C ARG A 351 42.82 -10.33 -25.67
N GLU A 352 42.88 -11.21 -24.66
CA GLU A 352 43.79 -12.37 -24.66
C GLU A 352 43.53 -13.29 -25.86
N LEU A 353 42.27 -13.64 -26.12
CA LEU A 353 41.89 -14.55 -27.21
C LEU A 353 42.13 -13.93 -28.60
N THR A 354 41.86 -12.63 -28.79
CA THR A 354 42.22 -11.90 -30.00
C THR A 354 43.74 -11.89 -30.20
N SER A 355 44.53 -11.53 -29.18
CA SER A 355 46.00 -11.54 -29.30
C SER A 355 46.57 -12.95 -29.54
N ALA A 356 45.89 -14.01 -29.09
CA ALA A 356 46.26 -15.39 -29.37
C ALA A 356 45.88 -15.82 -30.80
N LEU A 357 44.77 -15.30 -31.34
CA LEU A 357 44.35 -15.47 -32.73
C LEU A 357 45.31 -14.73 -33.68
N ASP A 358 45.61 -13.46 -33.43
CA ASP A 358 46.60 -12.66 -34.18
C ASP A 358 47.98 -13.35 -34.21
N GLY A 359 48.34 -14.04 -33.12
CA GLY A 359 49.56 -14.84 -33.01
C GLY A 359 49.51 -16.18 -33.74
N LYS A 360 48.30 -16.73 -33.98
CA LYS A 360 48.07 -17.94 -34.76
C LYS A 360 47.99 -17.66 -36.26
N ASP A 361 47.36 -16.56 -36.65
CA ASP A 361 47.27 -16.14 -38.04
C ASP A 361 48.68 -15.84 -38.60
N LYS A 362 49.53 -15.15 -37.83
CA LYS A 362 50.96 -14.97 -38.17
C LYS A 362 51.75 -16.28 -38.27
N GLN A 363 51.39 -17.31 -37.50
CA GLN A 363 52.00 -18.64 -37.62
C GLN A 363 51.51 -19.37 -38.87
N LEU A 364 50.25 -19.16 -39.28
CA LEU A 364 49.72 -19.69 -40.54
C LEU A 364 50.34 -18.98 -41.76
N GLU A 365 50.47 -17.65 -41.72
CA GLU A 365 51.19 -16.87 -42.73
C GLU A 365 52.62 -17.40 -42.93
N GLN A 366 53.40 -17.53 -41.85
CA GLN A 366 54.76 -18.07 -41.90
C GLN A 366 54.83 -19.51 -42.42
N LEU A 367 53.91 -20.39 -42.00
CA LEU A 367 53.85 -21.76 -42.51
C LEU A 367 53.44 -21.82 -43.98
N GLN A 368 52.61 -20.89 -44.44
CA GLN A 368 52.19 -20.79 -45.84
C GLN A 368 53.29 -20.20 -46.72
N GLU A 369 54.08 -19.23 -46.23
CA GLU A 369 55.31 -18.77 -46.89
C GLU A 369 56.33 -19.90 -47.03
N LEU A 370 56.58 -20.68 -45.96
CA LEU A 370 57.48 -21.85 -46.00
C LEU A 370 56.97 -22.96 -46.93
N PHE A 371 55.65 -23.20 -46.97
CA PHE A 371 55.05 -24.13 -47.93
C PHE A 371 55.20 -23.65 -49.39
N ASN A 372 54.96 -22.36 -49.65
CA ASN A 372 55.14 -21.78 -50.98
C ASN A 372 56.62 -21.85 -51.42
N ALA A 373 57.56 -21.56 -50.52
CA ALA A 373 59.00 -21.65 -50.79
C ALA A 373 59.42 -23.09 -51.11
N THR A 374 59.06 -24.07 -50.27
CA THR A 374 59.40 -25.49 -50.50
C THR A 374 58.67 -26.09 -51.70
N SER A 375 57.47 -25.62 -52.05
CA SER A 375 56.82 -25.96 -53.32
C SER A 375 57.57 -25.40 -54.53
N HIS A 376 58.11 -24.18 -54.42
CA HIS A 376 58.92 -23.58 -55.48
C HIS A 376 60.27 -24.29 -55.66
N GLU A 377 60.95 -24.64 -54.56
CA GLU A 377 62.15 -25.50 -54.58
C GLU A 377 61.86 -26.86 -55.22
N LEU A 378 60.73 -27.49 -54.87
CA LEU A 378 60.30 -28.75 -55.48
C LEU A 378 60.03 -28.62 -56.98
N ASP A 379 59.42 -27.52 -57.44
CA ASP A 379 59.16 -27.28 -58.85
C ASP A 379 60.43 -26.91 -59.64
N MET A 380 61.40 -26.24 -59.01
CA MET A 380 62.76 -26.09 -59.55
C MET A 380 63.43 -27.46 -59.72
N VAL A 381 63.42 -28.30 -58.69
CA VAL A 381 64.02 -29.66 -58.75
C VAL A 381 63.34 -30.53 -59.80
N LYS A 382 62.01 -30.44 -59.99
CA LYS A 382 61.31 -31.09 -61.11
C LYS A 382 61.84 -30.60 -62.45
N SER A 383 61.96 -29.28 -62.64
CA SER A 383 62.49 -28.67 -63.87
C SER A 383 63.93 -29.11 -64.16
N ASP A 384 64.79 -29.20 -63.14
CA ASP A 384 66.15 -29.68 -63.27
C ASP A 384 66.19 -31.18 -63.61
N CYS A 385 65.34 -32.01 -62.96
CA CYS A 385 65.20 -33.42 -63.32
C CYS A 385 64.68 -33.61 -64.76
N GLU A 386 63.72 -32.80 -65.21
CA GLU A 386 63.29 -32.78 -66.62
C GLU A 386 64.42 -32.35 -67.56
N GLY A 387 65.24 -31.38 -67.15
CA GLY A 387 66.44 -30.96 -67.88
C GLY A 387 67.44 -32.11 -68.01
N MET A 388 67.73 -32.81 -66.92
CA MET A 388 68.57 -34.00 -66.89
C MET A 388 68.01 -35.13 -67.76
N LEU A 389 66.69 -35.37 -67.74
CA LEU A 389 66.05 -36.37 -68.59
C LEU A 389 66.15 -36.01 -70.09
N LYS A 390 66.02 -34.72 -70.45
CA LYS A 390 66.24 -34.24 -71.83
C LYS A 390 67.70 -34.44 -72.27
N VAL A 391 68.66 -34.20 -71.37
CA VAL A 391 70.09 -34.50 -71.61
C VAL A 391 70.32 -36.01 -71.75
N MET A 392 69.78 -36.85 -70.86
CA MET A 392 69.86 -38.31 -70.97
C MET A 392 69.30 -38.82 -72.31
N GLN A 393 68.10 -38.39 -72.71
CA GLN A 393 67.51 -38.75 -74.01
C GLN A 393 68.39 -38.32 -75.19
N SER A 394 69.06 -37.17 -75.11
CA SER A 394 70.03 -36.76 -76.13
C SER A 394 71.30 -37.62 -76.16
N MET A 395 71.76 -38.12 -75.01
CA MET A 395 72.91 -39.02 -74.91
C MET A 395 72.54 -40.44 -75.36
N GLU A 396 71.35 -40.93 -75.01
CA GLU A 396 70.78 -42.18 -75.52
C GLU A 396 70.66 -42.15 -77.04
N LYS A 397 70.19 -41.03 -77.61
CA LYS A 397 70.18 -40.82 -79.07
C LYS A 397 71.58 -40.85 -79.66
N GLN A 398 72.57 -40.18 -79.04
CA GLN A 398 73.96 -40.23 -79.49
C GLN A 398 74.53 -41.65 -79.42
N LEU A 399 74.26 -42.41 -78.35
CA LEU A 399 74.66 -43.81 -78.23
C LEU A 399 74.02 -44.70 -79.31
N GLY A 400 72.74 -44.47 -79.65
CA GLY A 400 72.09 -45.11 -80.80
C GLY A 400 72.71 -44.72 -82.15
N GLU A 401 73.14 -43.47 -82.32
CA GLU A 401 73.89 -43.00 -83.50
C GLU A 401 75.32 -43.58 -83.55
N TYR A 402 75.93 -43.94 -82.42
CA TYR A 402 77.20 -44.67 -82.39
C TYR A 402 77.01 -46.16 -82.68
N ALA A 403 76.03 -46.83 -82.06
CA ALA A 403 75.72 -48.24 -82.30
C ALA A 403 75.37 -48.50 -83.78
N SER A 404 74.50 -47.68 -84.38
CA SER A 404 74.15 -47.80 -85.81
C SER A 404 75.32 -47.52 -86.76
N ARG A 405 76.36 -46.78 -86.33
CA ARG A 405 77.63 -46.65 -87.08
C ARG A 405 78.52 -47.87 -86.91
N GLU A 406 78.54 -48.48 -85.72
CA GLU A 406 79.25 -49.74 -85.46
C GLU A 406 78.64 -50.87 -86.30
N ASP A 407 77.31 -51.04 -86.28
CA ASP A 407 76.56 -51.96 -87.14
C ASP A 407 76.94 -51.78 -88.62
N ALA A 408 76.86 -50.55 -89.14
CA ALA A 408 77.21 -50.24 -90.53
C ALA A 408 78.69 -50.52 -90.88
N VAL A 409 79.60 -50.42 -89.91
CA VAL A 409 81.00 -50.84 -90.08
C VAL A 409 81.11 -52.37 -90.12
N THR A 410 80.35 -53.11 -89.30
CA THR A 410 80.33 -54.59 -89.36
C THR A 410 79.73 -55.11 -90.67
N GLU A 411 78.70 -54.45 -91.22
CA GLU A 411 78.15 -54.78 -92.54
C GLU A 411 79.18 -54.53 -93.65
N LEU A 412 79.92 -53.42 -93.59
CA LEU A 412 81.02 -53.12 -94.50
C LEU A 412 82.16 -54.13 -94.42
N GLU A 413 82.55 -54.55 -93.20
CA GLU A 413 83.54 -55.59 -93.01
C GLU A 413 83.07 -56.91 -93.61
N ARG A 414 81.85 -57.36 -93.28
CA ARG A 414 81.24 -58.57 -93.83
C ARG A 414 81.22 -58.56 -95.36
N ALA A 415 80.75 -57.47 -95.96
CA ALA A 415 80.72 -57.30 -97.41
C ALA A 415 82.12 -57.28 -98.05
N SER A 416 83.17 -56.91 -97.30
CA SER A 416 84.56 -57.05 -97.74
C SER A 416 85.07 -58.49 -97.67
N GLN A 417 84.73 -59.22 -96.61
CA GLN A 417 85.10 -60.63 -96.43
C GLN A 417 84.46 -61.53 -97.49
N GLU A 418 83.17 -61.31 -97.81
CA GLU A 418 82.45 -62.06 -98.84
C GLU A 418 83.08 -61.87 -100.24
N ARG A 419 83.50 -60.65 -100.59
CA ARG A 419 84.25 -60.38 -101.84
C ARG A 419 85.61 -61.05 -101.86
N ALA A 420 86.34 -61.06 -100.74
CA ALA A 420 87.63 -61.72 -100.64
C ALA A 420 87.52 -63.24 -100.82
N GLN A 421 86.48 -63.87 -100.25
CA GLN A 421 86.21 -65.30 -100.42
C GLN A 421 85.85 -65.66 -101.87
N ALA A 422 85.06 -64.82 -102.55
CA ALA A 422 84.74 -64.99 -103.98
C ALA A 422 86.00 -64.99 -104.86
N ALA A 423 86.93 -64.04 -104.64
CA ALA A 423 88.18 -63.96 -105.40
C ALA A 423 89.12 -65.17 -105.17
N ILE A 424 89.10 -65.76 -103.97
CA ILE A 424 89.86 -67.00 -103.66
C ILE A 424 89.27 -68.19 -104.43
N LEU A 425 87.95 -68.33 -104.47
CA LEU A 425 87.26 -69.39 -105.21
C LEU A 425 87.55 -69.32 -106.73
N GLU A 426 87.55 -68.13 -107.32
CA GLU A 426 87.84 -67.93 -108.74
C GLU A 426 89.30 -68.29 -109.08
N ARG A 427 90.27 -67.88 -108.24
CA ARG A 427 91.68 -68.27 -108.34
C ARG A 427 91.87 -69.78 -108.33
N ASP A 428 91.17 -70.49 -107.44
CA ASP A 428 91.37 -71.92 -107.27
C ASP A 428 90.61 -72.75 -108.32
N GLN A 429 89.52 -72.24 -108.91
CA GLN A 429 88.95 -72.77 -110.16
C GLN A 429 89.91 -72.63 -111.35
N ALA A 430 90.68 -71.54 -111.44
CA ALA A 430 91.70 -71.38 -112.49
C ALA A 430 92.83 -72.42 -112.34
N LYS A 431 93.36 -72.61 -111.11
CA LYS A 431 94.35 -73.66 -110.81
C LYS A 431 93.84 -75.08 -111.10
N ALA A 432 92.56 -75.36 -110.82
CA ALA A 432 91.96 -76.65 -111.12
C ALA A 432 92.07 -76.98 -112.62
N LYS A 433 91.71 -76.03 -113.50
CA LYS A 433 91.83 -76.17 -114.96
C LYS A 433 93.30 -76.35 -115.41
N GLU A 434 94.24 -75.61 -114.82
CA GLU A 434 95.69 -75.79 -115.08
C GLU A 434 96.15 -77.22 -114.74
N THR A 435 95.74 -77.77 -113.59
CA THR A 435 96.07 -79.17 -113.25
C THR A 435 95.37 -80.19 -114.13
N GLN A 436 94.19 -79.90 -114.68
CA GLN A 436 93.52 -80.78 -115.63
C GLN A 436 94.31 -80.87 -116.95
N CYS A 437 94.73 -79.74 -117.52
CA CYS A 437 95.57 -79.73 -118.73
C CYS A 437 96.93 -80.42 -118.50
N ARG A 438 97.56 -80.26 -117.32
CA ARG A 438 98.78 -81.03 -116.97
C ARG A 438 98.53 -82.54 -116.86
N ARG A 439 97.36 -82.97 -116.39
CA ARG A 439 96.98 -84.40 -116.34
C ARG A 439 96.74 -84.98 -117.74
N GLU A 440 96.18 -84.21 -118.67
CA GLU A 440 96.02 -84.63 -120.06
C GLU A 440 97.38 -84.84 -120.75
N ILE A 441 98.33 -83.93 -120.54
CA ILE A 441 99.71 -84.06 -121.03
C ILE A 441 100.41 -85.25 -120.37
N ALA A 442 100.27 -85.43 -119.05
CA ALA A 442 100.81 -86.58 -118.33
C ALA A 442 100.21 -87.91 -118.80
N ARG A 443 98.93 -87.94 -119.18
CA ARG A 443 98.27 -89.13 -119.76
C ARG A 443 98.87 -89.51 -121.12
N LEU A 444 99.22 -88.53 -121.96
CA LEU A 444 99.85 -88.78 -123.26
C LEU A 444 101.33 -89.17 -123.15
N THR A 445 102.08 -88.69 -122.16
CA THR A 445 103.43 -89.20 -121.88
C THR A 445 103.41 -90.56 -121.19
N GLU A 446 102.46 -90.81 -120.29
CA GLU A 446 102.25 -92.14 -119.71
C GLU A 446 101.82 -93.16 -120.77
N GLN A 447 101.00 -92.79 -121.76
CA GLN A 447 100.67 -93.69 -122.88
C GLN A 447 101.91 -94.08 -123.71
N LYS A 448 102.92 -93.21 -123.81
CA LYS A 448 104.23 -93.56 -124.38
C LYS A 448 105.12 -94.38 -123.42
N ARG A 449 105.02 -94.16 -122.10
CA ARG A 449 105.73 -94.95 -121.08
C ARG A 449 105.17 -96.37 -120.96
N VAL A 450 103.86 -96.53 -121.09
CA VAL A 450 103.16 -97.82 -121.16
C VAL A 450 103.63 -98.60 -122.38
N ALA A 451 103.62 -98.00 -123.59
CA ALA A 451 104.15 -98.64 -124.80
C ALA A 451 105.63 -99.08 -124.69
N ALA A 452 106.46 -98.31 -123.98
CA ALA A 452 107.84 -98.71 -123.67
C ALA A 452 107.91 -99.86 -122.64
N SER A 453 107.01 -99.88 -121.64
CA SER A 453 106.92 -100.97 -120.67
C SER A 453 106.34 -102.26 -121.24
N GLU A 454 105.48 -102.16 -122.26
CA GLU A 454 104.96 -103.30 -123.03
C GLU A 454 106.08 -103.91 -123.89
N TYR A 455 106.96 -103.08 -124.47
CA TYR A 455 108.17 -103.54 -125.16
C TYR A 455 109.11 -104.34 -124.25
N LEU A 456 109.29 -103.93 -122.99
CA LEU A 456 110.11 -104.64 -122.01
C LEU A 456 109.42 -105.89 -121.45
N LYS A 457 108.11 -105.85 -121.19
CA LYS A 457 107.34 -107.04 -120.79
C LYS A 457 107.29 -108.10 -121.88
N LEU A 458 107.18 -107.72 -123.15
CA LEU A 458 107.34 -108.62 -124.29
C LEU A 458 108.73 -109.27 -124.34
N GLN A 459 109.77 -108.61 -123.80
CA GLN A 459 111.12 -109.15 -123.72
C GLN A 459 111.28 -110.14 -122.55
N ASP A 460 110.83 -109.80 -121.33
CA ASP A 460 110.89 -110.73 -120.18
C ASP A 460 109.95 -111.95 -120.37
N GLU A 461 108.74 -111.75 -120.91
CA GLU A 461 107.87 -112.86 -121.31
C GLU A 461 108.51 -113.75 -122.38
N SER A 462 109.39 -113.22 -123.24
CA SER A 462 110.13 -114.04 -124.21
C SER A 462 111.16 -114.96 -123.53
N VAL A 463 111.75 -114.53 -122.41
CA VAL A 463 112.75 -115.30 -121.64
C VAL A 463 112.09 -116.42 -120.83
N GLU A 464 110.95 -116.19 -120.19
CA GLU A 464 110.22 -117.28 -119.50
C GLU A 464 109.54 -118.24 -120.49
N LYS A 465 109.03 -117.74 -121.64
CA LYS A 465 108.54 -118.60 -122.72
C LYS A 465 109.66 -119.37 -123.42
N LEU A 466 110.92 -118.94 -123.30
CA LEU A 466 112.10 -119.72 -123.72
C LEU A 466 112.45 -120.85 -122.72
N ARG A 467 112.21 -120.68 -121.42
CA ARG A 467 112.45 -121.76 -120.43
C ARG A 467 111.48 -122.93 -120.60
N ARG A 468 110.17 -122.69 -120.67
CA ARG A 468 109.19 -123.80 -120.82
C ARG A 468 109.09 -124.38 -122.24
N LYS A 469 109.67 -123.73 -123.25
CA LYS A 469 109.83 -124.34 -124.58
C LYS A 469 110.80 -125.54 -124.58
N LEU A 470 111.74 -125.62 -123.63
CA LEU A 470 112.57 -126.82 -123.44
C LEU A 470 111.83 -127.98 -122.74
N GLU A 471 110.75 -127.71 -121.99
CA GLU A 471 109.89 -128.75 -121.41
C GLU A 471 108.87 -129.28 -122.43
N ASN A 472 108.36 -128.41 -123.30
CA ASN A 472 107.39 -128.79 -124.36
C ASN A 472 107.98 -129.75 -125.42
N GLU A 473 109.30 -129.77 -125.65
CA GLU A 473 109.92 -130.63 -126.66
C GLU A 473 110.01 -132.12 -126.26
N LEU A 474 109.90 -132.45 -124.96
CA LEU A 474 109.84 -133.85 -124.50
C LEU A 474 108.41 -134.42 -124.49
N ALA A 475 107.41 -133.60 -124.14
CA ALA A 475 106.02 -134.06 -124.10
C ALA A 475 105.43 -134.30 -125.50
N TYR A 476 105.76 -133.44 -126.48
CA TYR A 476 105.25 -133.55 -127.86
C TYR A 476 105.67 -134.83 -128.60
N ARG A 477 106.74 -135.51 -128.13
CA ARG A 477 107.15 -136.84 -128.61
C ARG A 477 106.33 -138.00 -128.04
N SER A 478 105.39 -137.74 -127.12
CA SER A 478 104.50 -138.75 -126.55
C SER A 478 103.18 -138.91 -127.32
N ASP A 479 102.75 -137.91 -128.10
CA ASP A 479 101.45 -137.89 -128.79
C ASP A 479 101.35 -138.91 -129.94
N GLU A 480 102.44 -139.15 -130.66
CA GLU A 480 102.40 -139.85 -131.96
C GLU A 480 102.12 -141.37 -131.87
N LEU A 481 102.24 -142.00 -130.69
CA LEU A 481 102.43 -143.46 -130.60
C LEU A 481 101.18 -144.31 -130.31
N LYS A 482 100.10 -143.77 -129.70
CA LYS A 482 98.94 -144.59 -129.26
C LYS A 482 97.56 -144.18 -129.76
N HIS A 483 97.51 -143.38 -130.83
CA HIS A 483 96.42 -143.45 -131.80
C HIS A 483 96.29 -144.86 -132.45
N ALA A 484 97.32 -145.71 -132.32
CA ALA A 484 97.37 -147.09 -132.80
C ALA A 484 96.60 -148.14 -131.94
N GLN A 485 95.90 -147.75 -130.86
CA GLN A 485 95.31 -148.74 -129.92
C GLN A 485 93.78 -148.64 -129.73
N THR A 486 93.09 -147.83 -130.53
CA THR A 486 91.60 -147.80 -130.60
C THR A 486 91.00 -149.02 -131.30
N THR A 487 91.80 -149.79 -132.02
CA THR A 487 91.36 -150.88 -132.93
C THR A 487 92.07 -152.22 -132.69
N ILE A 488 92.48 -152.48 -131.45
CA ILE A 488 92.35 -153.83 -130.87
C ILE A 488 91.05 -153.78 -130.05
N VAL A 489 89.87 -153.68 -130.71
CA VAL A 489 89.23 -154.82 -131.39
C VAL A 489 89.30 -156.02 -130.46
N THR A 490 88.44 -156.01 -129.43
CA THR A 490 87.13 -156.68 -129.47
C THR A 490 87.27 -158.17 -129.78
N LEU A 491 87.21 -158.97 -128.71
CA LEU A 491 87.46 -160.41 -128.78
C LEU A 491 88.85 -160.67 -129.40
N LYS A 492 89.11 -161.78 -130.08
CA LYS A 492 89.15 -163.06 -129.38
C LYS A 492 90.63 -163.26 -129.05
N MET A 493 90.96 -163.26 -127.78
CA MET A 493 91.54 -164.40 -127.06
C MET A 493 91.13 -164.19 -125.59
N GLN A 494 90.40 -165.17 -125.05
CA GLN A 494 90.91 -166.06 -124.00
C GLN A 494 91.29 -165.27 -122.73
N LEU A 495 90.73 -165.54 -121.55
CA LEU A 495 90.54 -166.87 -120.93
C LEU A 495 91.83 -167.71 -120.86
N GLU A 496 92.97 -167.13 -121.26
CA GLU A 496 94.30 -167.72 -121.10
C GLU A 496 95.23 -166.65 -120.51
N ASN A 497 95.55 -166.70 -119.23
CA ASN A 497 94.89 -167.44 -118.16
C ASN A 497 95.25 -166.78 -116.81
N ALA A 498 95.08 -167.52 -115.72
CA ALA A 498 96.12 -167.61 -114.69
C ALA A 498 97.51 -167.20 -115.24
N MET A 499 98.23 -166.21 -114.72
CA MET A 499 98.56 -166.02 -113.31
C MET A 499 99.11 -164.60 -113.04
N ARG A 500 98.65 -163.93 -111.96
CA ARG A 500 99.37 -163.69 -110.67
C ARG A 500 100.34 -162.50 -110.66
N LEU A 501 100.49 -161.71 -109.60
CA LEU A 501 99.76 -161.52 -108.30
C LEU A 501 99.83 -159.98 -108.00
N HIS A 502 98.99 -159.32 -107.16
CA HIS A 502 98.78 -159.52 -105.70
C HIS A 502 100.15 -159.44 -104.94
N VAL A 503 100.29 -159.02 -103.67
CA VAL A 503 99.38 -158.88 -102.51
C VAL A 503 99.71 -157.55 -101.80
N ASP A 504 98.84 -156.76 -101.15
CA ASP A 504 97.40 -156.45 -101.26
C ASP A 504 97.16 -155.17 -100.40
N ALA A 505 96.11 -154.34 -100.51
CA ALA A 505 94.75 -154.43 -101.07
C ALA A 505 93.66 -155.06 -100.15
N GLU A 506 92.41 -154.64 -100.37
CA GLU A 506 91.17 -155.13 -99.73
C GLU A 506 91.02 -154.99 -98.20
N ARG A 507 89.84 -154.78 -97.61
CA ARG A 507 88.55 -154.32 -98.14
C ARG A 507 87.74 -153.62 -97.04
N SER A 508 87.04 -152.56 -97.45
CA SER A 508 85.70 -152.11 -97.08
C SER A 508 84.95 -152.68 -95.85
N LEU A 509 84.27 -151.76 -95.16
CA LEU A 509 82.92 -151.93 -94.56
C LEU A 509 82.75 -152.99 -93.45
N ARG A 510 82.76 -152.50 -92.20
CA ARG A 510 81.66 -152.53 -91.19
C ARG A 510 82.27 -152.29 -89.80
N ASP A 511 81.97 -151.16 -89.17
CA ASP A 511 80.74 -150.84 -88.41
C ASP A 511 80.72 -151.49 -87.02
N LEU A 512 80.55 -150.62 -86.00
CA LEU A 512 79.91 -150.88 -84.71
C LEU A 512 80.27 -152.18 -83.96
N THR A 513 81.04 -152.07 -82.86
CA THR A 513 80.42 -152.03 -81.51
C THR A 513 81.39 -151.78 -80.34
N THR A 514 80.95 -150.92 -79.41
CA THR A 514 81.10 -150.96 -77.93
C THR A 514 82.46 -151.02 -77.21
N GLN A 515 82.58 -150.06 -76.26
CA GLN A 515 82.99 -150.26 -74.86
C GLN A 515 84.44 -150.69 -74.54
N SER A 516 85.31 -149.70 -74.33
CA SER A 516 85.96 -149.40 -73.03
C SER A 516 86.87 -148.16 -73.19
N GLU A 517 87.28 -147.40 -72.16
CA GLU A 517 87.19 -147.59 -70.71
C GLU A 517 86.54 -146.39 -69.98
N ALA A 518 85.27 -146.52 -69.60
CA ALA A 518 84.58 -145.55 -68.72
C ALA A 518 84.99 -145.70 -67.24
N ARG A 519 86.30 -145.68 -66.94
CA ARG A 519 86.85 -145.98 -65.59
C ARG A 519 87.58 -144.82 -64.91
N VAL A 520 87.98 -143.78 -65.65
CA VAL A 520 88.65 -142.59 -65.07
C VAL A 520 87.64 -141.59 -64.51
N ALA A 521 86.52 -141.36 -65.22
CA ALA A 521 85.52 -140.34 -64.85
C ALA A 521 84.92 -140.52 -63.44
N ALA A 522 84.78 -141.76 -62.96
CA ALA A 522 84.13 -142.08 -61.67
C ALA A 522 84.86 -141.55 -60.41
N PHE A 523 86.06 -140.99 -60.55
CA PHE A 523 86.77 -140.27 -59.48
C PHE A 523 86.58 -138.74 -59.53
N GLN A 524 86.22 -138.16 -60.68
CA GLN A 524 86.01 -136.71 -60.84
C GLN A 524 84.75 -136.25 -60.09
N ASP A 525 83.61 -136.90 -60.35
CA ASP A 525 82.29 -136.56 -59.81
C ASP A 525 82.27 -136.44 -58.27
N LYS A 526 83.05 -137.28 -57.58
CA LYS A 526 83.11 -137.29 -56.11
C LYS A 526 83.83 -136.08 -55.51
N PHE A 527 84.69 -135.41 -56.29
CA PHE A 527 85.35 -134.18 -55.87
C PHE A 527 84.41 -132.99 -56.06
N GLU A 528 83.78 -132.88 -57.23
CA GLU A 528 82.82 -131.82 -57.56
C GLU A 528 81.60 -131.83 -56.63
N HIS A 529 81.11 -133.01 -56.23
CA HIS A 529 79.98 -133.12 -55.31
C HIS A 529 80.29 -132.60 -53.88
N MET A 530 81.56 -132.53 -53.47
CA MET A 530 81.95 -131.83 -52.23
C MET A 530 82.04 -130.32 -52.42
N VAL A 531 82.60 -129.84 -53.53
CA VAL A 531 82.67 -128.40 -53.86
C VAL A 531 81.28 -127.78 -53.91
N ALA A 532 80.32 -128.45 -54.58
CA ALA A 532 78.92 -128.01 -54.64
C ALA A 532 78.26 -127.89 -53.25
N ARG A 533 78.62 -128.78 -52.29
CA ARG A 533 78.11 -128.70 -50.91
C ARG A 533 78.66 -127.51 -50.15
N VAL A 534 79.93 -127.15 -50.34
CA VAL A 534 80.52 -125.94 -49.71
C VAL A 534 79.82 -124.69 -50.25
N ALA A 535 79.74 -124.54 -51.57
CA ALA A 535 79.08 -123.39 -52.20
C ALA A 535 77.61 -123.22 -51.77
N SER A 536 76.87 -124.33 -51.60
CA SER A 536 75.49 -124.28 -51.08
C SER A 536 75.40 -123.79 -49.63
N SER A 537 76.42 -124.03 -48.80
CA SER A 537 76.46 -123.56 -47.41
C SER A 537 76.87 -122.09 -47.30
N GLU A 538 77.72 -121.61 -48.22
CA GLU A 538 78.11 -120.20 -48.32
C GLU A 538 76.94 -119.34 -48.80
N LEU A 539 76.22 -119.77 -49.85
CA LEU A 539 74.98 -119.12 -50.29
C LEU A 539 73.92 -119.06 -49.20
N ALA A 540 73.72 -120.15 -48.44
CA ALA A 540 72.77 -120.17 -47.33
C ALA A 540 73.15 -119.22 -46.18
N ARG A 541 74.46 -119.06 -45.91
CA ARG A 541 74.97 -118.09 -44.93
C ARG A 541 74.74 -116.65 -45.40
N ASP A 542 75.02 -116.37 -46.66
CA ASP A 542 74.96 -115.01 -47.21
C ASP A 542 73.51 -114.56 -47.42
N GLU A 543 72.59 -115.48 -47.73
CA GLU A 543 71.15 -115.24 -47.64
C GLU A 543 70.68 -114.94 -46.20
N ALA A 544 71.24 -115.61 -45.19
CA ALA A 544 70.89 -115.37 -43.79
C ALA A 544 71.37 -113.96 -43.36
N LEU A 545 72.61 -113.60 -43.68
CA LEU A 545 73.16 -112.27 -43.46
C LEU A 545 72.37 -111.17 -44.20
N ALA A 546 71.90 -111.43 -45.42
CA ALA A 546 71.04 -110.50 -46.16
C ALA A 546 69.70 -110.25 -45.44
N LYS A 547 69.06 -111.33 -44.92
CA LYS A 547 67.80 -111.24 -44.16
C LYS A 547 67.99 -110.56 -42.79
N GLU A 548 69.11 -110.81 -42.12
CA GLU A 548 69.48 -110.14 -40.86
C GLU A 548 69.70 -108.63 -41.07
N ASN A 549 70.47 -108.25 -42.10
CA ASN A 549 70.66 -106.84 -42.46
C ASN A 549 69.33 -106.16 -42.86
N GLN A 550 68.44 -106.88 -43.55
CA GLN A 550 67.10 -106.38 -43.89
C GLN A 550 66.23 -106.18 -42.64
N SER A 551 66.30 -107.09 -41.65
CA SER A 551 65.55 -106.92 -40.39
C SER A 551 66.12 -105.80 -39.53
N ALA A 552 67.45 -105.65 -39.47
CA ALA A 552 68.10 -104.53 -38.79
C ALA A 552 67.73 -103.17 -39.41
N ALA A 553 67.77 -103.06 -40.75
CA ALA A 553 67.33 -101.86 -41.46
C ALA A 553 65.83 -101.56 -41.22
N SER A 554 64.98 -102.59 -41.10
CA SER A 554 63.56 -102.42 -40.77
C SER A 554 63.32 -101.95 -39.33
N LEU A 555 64.15 -102.39 -38.37
CA LEU A 555 64.12 -101.90 -36.99
C LEU A 555 64.54 -100.42 -36.92
N VAL A 556 65.70 -100.06 -37.49
CA VAL A 556 66.18 -98.67 -37.54
C VAL A 556 65.16 -97.75 -38.22
N ALA A 557 64.51 -98.20 -39.30
CA ALA A 557 63.47 -97.43 -39.96
C ALA A 557 62.22 -97.21 -39.09
N LYS A 558 61.88 -98.16 -38.19
CA LYS A 558 60.80 -98.01 -37.22
C LYS A 558 61.20 -97.14 -36.03
N GLU A 559 62.44 -97.22 -35.55
CA GLU A 559 62.97 -96.34 -34.51
C GLU A 559 62.92 -94.88 -34.99
N LEU A 560 63.43 -94.59 -36.19
CA LEU A 560 63.29 -93.30 -36.88
C LEU A 560 61.85 -92.90 -37.21
N GLN A 561 60.87 -93.80 -37.11
CA GLN A 561 59.44 -93.48 -37.22
C GLN A 561 58.85 -93.15 -35.84
N PHE A 562 59.20 -93.90 -34.80
CA PHE A 562 58.80 -93.61 -33.42
C PHE A 562 59.40 -92.29 -32.92
N GLU A 563 60.66 -91.98 -33.22
CA GLU A 563 61.27 -90.68 -32.90
C GLU A 563 60.52 -89.51 -33.54
N ARG A 564 60.12 -89.63 -34.82
CA ARG A 564 59.30 -88.62 -35.50
C ARG A 564 57.91 -88.47 -34.88
N VAL A 565 57.24 -89.57 -34.56
CA VAL A 565 55.92 -89.54 -33.88
C VAL A 565 56.04 -88.93 -32.48
N LEU A 566 57.12 -89.22 -31.74
CA LEU A 566 57.39 -88.62 -30.43
C LEU A 566 57.66 -87.11 -30.55
N ALA A 567 58.46 -86.68 -31.53
CA ALA A 567 58.70 -85.27 -31.82
C ALA A 567 57.41 -84.53 -32.20
N GLU A 568 56.59 -85.08 -33.10
CA GLU A 568 55.28 -84.54 -33.46
C GLU A 568 54.34 -84.44 -32.24
N VAL A 569 54.35 -85.43 -31.34
CA VAL A 569 53.51 -85.41 -30.13
C VAL A 569 54.04 -84.40 -29.11
N GLN A 570 55.35 -84.22 -28.98
CA GLN A 570 55.94 -83.17 -28.15
C GLN A 570 55.65 -81.77 -28.70
N GLU A 571 55.75 -81.56 -30.01
CA GLU A 571 55.39 -80.31 -30.68
C GLU A 571 53.90 -79.98 -30.50
N LYS A 572 53.01 -80.96 -30.74
CA LYS A 572 51.56 -80.80 -30.50
C LYS A 572 51.25 -80.50 -29.03
N TRP A 573 51.90 -81.18 -28.09
CA TRP A 573 51.75 -80.91 -26.65
C TRP A 573 52.25 -79.51 -26.26
N GLN A 574 53.37 -79.05 -26.84
CA GLN A 574 53.90 -77.72 -26.61
C GLN A 574 52.97 -76.64 -27.19
N MET A 575 52.44 -76.85 -28.40
CA MET A 575 51.46 -75.97 -29.04
C MET A 575 50.14 -75.89 -28.25
N GLU A 576 49.63 -77.01 -27.73
CA GLU A 576 48.46 -77.03 -26.83
C GLU A 576 48.74 -76.33 -25.50
N ARG A 577 49.95 -76.49 -24.94
CA ARG A 577 50.39 -75.82 -23.72
C ARG A 577 50.47 -74.31 -23.91
N ASP A 578 51.00 -73.84 -25.03
CA ASP A 578 51.16 -72.42 -25.32
C ASP A 578 49.83 -71.76 -25.75
N GLN A 579 48.95 -72.49 -26.45
CA GLN A 579 47.56 -72.10 -26.67
C GLN A 579 46.79 -71.96 -25.36
N LYS A 580 46.86 -72.96 -24.47
CA LYS A 580 46.28 -72.89 -23.12
C LYS A 580 46.80 -71.67 -22.36
N GLY A 581 48.12 -71.45 -22.35
CA GLY A 581 48.72 -70.28 -21.71
C GLY A 581 48.29 -68.95 -22.35
N GLY A 582 47.92 -68.96 -23.64
CA GLY A 582 47.27 -67.83 -24.33
C GLY A 582 45.87 -67.56 -23.79
N LEU A 583 45.02 -68.59 -23.77
CA LEU A 583 43.65 -68.50 -23.25
C LEU A 583 43.60 -68.11 -21.77
N GLU A 584 44.52 -68.60 -20.95
CA GLU A 584 44.64 -68.20 -19.53
C GLU A 584 45.00 -66.71 -19.39
N ARG A 585 45.85 -66.16 -20.27
CA ARG A 585 46.18 -64.73 -20.31
C ARG A 585 45.00 -63.89 -20.80
N GLU A 586 44.33 -64.28 -21.88
CA GLU A 586 43.14 -63.59 -22.37
C GLU A 586 42.03 -63.57 -21.32
N LEU A 587 41.80 -64.69 -20.62
CA LEU A 587 40.76 -64.80 -19.61
C LEU A 587 41.04 -63.92 -18.38
N GLU A 588 42.31 -63.73 -17.99
CA GLU A 588 42.64 -62.75 -16.93
C GLU A 588 42.56 -61.29 -17.41
N VAL A 589 42.85 -61.01 -18.69
CA VAL A 589 42.56 -59.67 -19.27
C VAL A 589 41.06 -59.40 -19.24
N ARG A 590 40.19 -60.35 -19.65
CA ARG A 590 38.73 -60.19 -19.55
C ARG A 590 38.24 -60.03 -18.10
N ARG A 591 38.87 -60.69 -17.12
CA ARG A 591 38.60 -60.46 -15.69
C ARG A 591 39.01 -59.06 -15.24
N ALA A 592 40.12 -58.53 -15.74
CA ALA A 592 40.55 -57.16 -15.46
C ALA A 592 39.57 -56.13 -16.07
N GLU A 593 39.20 -56.29 -17.35
CA GLU A 593 38.16 -55.49 -18.03
C GLU A 593 36.83 -55.48 -17.25
N VAL A 594 36.37 -56.64 -16.78
CA VAL A 594 35.14 -56.76 -15.98
C VAL A 594 35.28 -56.11 -14.60
N ARG A 595 36.45 -56.19 -13.95
CA ARG A 595 36.71 -55.47 -12.69
C ARG A 595 36.66 -53.95 -12.90
N GLU A 596 37.37 -53.43 -13.89
CA GLU A 596 37.39 -52.00 -14.23
C GLU A 596 36.00 -51.49 -14.64
N ALA A 597 35.24 -52.26 -15.44
CA ALA A 597 33.87 -51.94 -15.81
C ALA A 597 32.93 -51.88 -14.59
N ASN A 598 33.07 -52.79 -13.62
CA ASN A 598 32.30 -52.78 -12.38
C ASN A 598 32.68 -51.61 -11.47
N GLU A 599 33.97 -51.27 -11.36
CA GLU A 599 34.44 -50.10 -10.60
C GLU A 599 33.93 -48.79 -11.23
N ALA A 600 33.96 -48.68 -12.56
CA ALA A 600 33.40 -47.56 -13.31
C ALA A 600 31.86 -47.49 -13.21
N LEU A 601 31.16 -48.62 -13.14
CA LEU A 601 29.72 -48.69 -12.86
C LEU A 601 29.42 -48.17 -11.45
N ALA A 602 30.09 -48.70 -10.43
CA ALA A 602 29.93 -48.28 -9.04
C ALA A 602 30.31 -46.80 -8.82
N ALA A 603 31.23 -46.24 -9.61
CA ALA A 603 31.54 -44.81 -9.62
C ALA A 603 30.39 -43.98 -10.23
N LYS A 604 29.80 -44.43 -11.34
CA LYS A 604 28.61 -43.81 -11.95
C LYS A 604 27.40 -43.87 -11.02
N GLU A 605 27.16 -44.99 -10.35
CA GLU A 605 26.09 -45.14 -9.35
C GLU A 605 26.26 -44.14 -8.19
N ARG A 606 27.47 -44.03 -7.62
CA ARG A 606 27.78 -43.02 -6.59
C ARG A 606 27.52 -41.59 -7.09
N HIS A 607 27.88 -41.27 -8.32
CA HIS A 607 27.61 -39.96 -8.92
C HIS A 607 26.10 -39.71 -9.14
N VAL A 608 25.35 -40.71 -9.62
CA VAL A 608 23.88 -40.64 -9.77
C VAL A 608 23.19 -40.44 -8.42
N VAL A 609 23.67 -41.08 -7.34
CA VAL A 609 23.16 -40.86 -5.98
C VAL A 609 23.44 -39.43 -5.50
N SER A 610 24.64 -38.87 -5.76
CA SER A 610 24.95 -37.46 -5.46
C SER A 610 24.01 -36.51 -6.20
N MET A 611 23.92 -36.65 -7.53
CA MET A 611 23.04 -35.83 -8.37
C MET A 611 21.56 -35.95 -7.98
N THR A 612 21.11 -37.13 -7.56
CA THR A 612 19.74 -37.37 -7.07
C THR A 612 19.49 -36.65 -5.73
N LYS A 613 20.48 -36.66 -4.83
CA LYS A 613 20.42 -35.90 -3.57
C LYS A 613 20.41 -34.40 -3.84
N GLU A 614 21.32 -33.90 -4.67
CA GLU A 614 21.39 -32.48 -5.05
C GLU A 614 20.07 -32.01 -5.69
N LEU A 615 19.47 -32.83 -6.55
CA LEU A 615 18.13 -32.60 -7.12
C LEU A 615 16.98 -32.66 -6.09
N HIS A 616 17.15 -33.36 -4.97
CA HIS A 616 16.19 -33.37 -3.86
C HIS A 616 16.37 -32.12 -2.99
N ASP A 617 17.60 -31.80 -2.61
CA ASP A 617 17.96 -30.65 -1.78
C ASP A 617 17.51 -29.34 -2.48
N VAL A 618 17.77 -29.18 -3.78
CA VAL A 618 17.31 -28.04 -4.59
C VAL A 618 15.77 -27.96 -4.69
N ARG A 619 15.07 -29.10 -4.82
CA ARG A 619 13.59 -29.10 -4.77
C ARG A 619 13.08 -28.69 -3.40
N SER A 620 13.74 -29.11 -2.31
CA SER A 620 13.37 -28.73 -0.95
C SER A 620 13.54 -27.22 -0.73
N GLU A 621 14.65 -26.63 -1.22
CA GLU A 621 14.89 -25.19 -1.17
C GLU A 621 13.85 -24.39 -1.97
N VAL A 622 13.53 -24.82 -3.20
CA VAL A 622 12.53 -24.15 -4.04
C VAL A 622 11.15 -24.23 -3.39
N SER A 623 10.77 -25.39 -2.85
CA SER A 623 9.50 -25.57 -2.14
C SER A 623 9.42 -24.70 -0.88
N ALA A 624 10.50 -24.62 -0.08
CA ALA A 624 10.56 -23.76 1.10
C ALA A 624 10.47 -22.26 0.74
N LYS A 625 11.16 -21.81 -0.32
CA LYS A 625 11.11 -20.44 -0.82
C LYS A 625 9.72 -20.08 -1.35
N GLN A 626 9.07 -20.99 -2.09
CA GLN A 626 7.70 -20.82 -2.57
C GLN A 626 6.70 -20.76 -1.41
N LYS A 627 6.82 -21.66 -0.41
CA LYS A 627 5.98 -21.64 0.79
C LYS A 627 6.11 -20.32 1.54
N TYR A 628 7.35 -19.85 1.78
CA TYR A 628 7.59 -18.57 2.46
C TYR A 628 6.97 -17.38 1.70
N GLN A 629 7.05 -17.37 0.36
CA GLN A 629 6.39 -16.35 -0.45
C GLN A 629 4.86 -16.41 -0.33
N ILE A 630 4.26 -17.62 -0.34
CA ILE A 630 2.83 -17.81 -0.15
C ILE A 630 2.40 -17.33 1.25
N ASP A 631 3.11 -17.72 2.30
CA ASP A 631 2.82 -17.32 3.68
C ASP A 631 2.91 -15.78 3.85
N MET A 632 3.91 -15.14 3.21
CA MET A 632 4.03 -13.68 3.14
C MET A 632 2.85 -13.02 2.41
N TYR A 633 2.43 -13.53 1.26
CA TYR A 633 1.28 -12.98 0.53
C TYR A 633 -0.04 -13.19 1.28
N VAL A 634 -0.22 -14.34 1.94
CA VAL A 634 -1.38 -14.60 2.82
C VAL A 634 -1.42 -13.59 3.97
N GLN A 635 -0.27 -13.27 4.56
CA GLN A 635 -0.17 -12.27 5.62
C GLN A 635 -0.48 -10.84 5.12
N GLN A 636 0.05 -10.45 3.95
CA GLN A 636 -0.31 -9.17 3.30
C GLN A 636 -1.82 -9.08 2.99
N ILE A 637 -2.46 -10.17 2.56
CA ILE A 637 -3.91 -10.22 2.32
C ILE A 637 -4.70 -10.05 3.63
N ARG A 638 -4.23 -10.60 4.76
CA ARG A 638 -4.85 -10.36 6.09
C ARG A 638 -4.73 -8.91 6.52
N GLU A 639 -3.56 -8.30 6.36
CA GLU A 639 -3.31 -6.90 6.72
C GLU A 639 -4.14 -5.93 5.86
N LEU A 640 -4.28 -6.20 4.56
CA LEU A 640 -5.14 -5.42 3.67
C LEU A 640 -6.63 -5.57 4.01
N LYS A 641 -7.08 -6.77 4.42
CA LYS A 641 -8.45 -6.96 4.94
C LYS A 641 -8.70 -6.18 6.22
N ALA A 642 -7.84 -6.31 7.22
CA ALA A 642 -7.99 -5.56 8.48
C ALA A 642 -8.00 -4.03 8.28
N ARG A 643 -7.25 -3.52 7.30
CA ARG A 643 -7.31 -2.10 6.89
C ARG A 643 -8.62 -1.73 6.19
N LEU A 644 -9.17 -2.61 5.34
CA LEU A 644 -10.48 -2.41 4.73
C LEU A 644 -11.58 -2.39 5.79
N ASP A 645 -11.60 -3.38 6.68
CA ASP A 645 -12.55 -3.49 7.80
C ASP A 645 -12.51 -2.21 8.67
N GLN A 646 -11.31 -1.70 8.99
CA GLN A 646 -11.16 -0.43 9.70
C GLN A 646 -11.79 0.74 8.94
N VAL A 647 -11.44 0.92 7.65
CA VAL A 647 -11.98 2.02 6.81
C VAL A 647 -13.49 1.92 6.64
N GLU A 648 -14.06 0.71 6.58
CA GLU A 648 -15.52 0.51 6.57
C GLU A 648 -16.17 0.95 7.89
N THR A 649 -15.59 0.64 9.05
CA THR A 649 -16.11 1.15 10.34
C THR A 649 -15.98 2.67 10.47
N GLU A 650 -14.92 3.26 9.94
CA GLU A 650 -14.72 4.72 9.90
C GLU A 650 -15.75 5.40 8.97
N LEU A 651 -16.02 4.81 7.80
CA LEU A 651 -17.05 5.26 6.88
C LEU A 651 -18.46 5.18 7.48
N VAL A 652 -18.77 4.12 8.24
CA VAL A 652 -20.05 3.99 8.96
C VAL A 652 -20.15 5.04 10.08
N ARG A 653 -19.06 5.30 10.81
CA ARG A 653 -19.00 6.37 11.82
C ARG A 653 -19.28 7.75 11.19
N ALA A 654 -18.56 8.09 10.12
CA ALA A 654 -18.71 9.36 9.41
C ALA A 654 -20.12 9.55 8.82
N LYS A 655 -20.74 8.49 8.28
CA LYS A 655 -22.15 8.51 7.85
C LYS A 655 -23.11 8.82 9.00
N ASN A 656 -22.90 8.20 10.17
CA ASN A 656 -23.71 8.42 11.37
C ASN A 656 -23.51 9.82 11.98
N GLU A 657 -22.33 10.42 11.81
CA GLU A 657 -22.06 11.80 12.21
C GLU A 657 -22.71 12.80 11.24
N ASN A 658 -22.64 12.54 9.94
CA ASN A 658 -23.34 13.36 8.94
C ASN A 658 -24.87 13.35 9.12
N THR A 659 -25.49 12.18 9.37
CA THR A 659 -26.95 12.14 9.59
C THR A 659 -27.39 12.85 10.88
N LYS A 660 -26.56 12.83 11.93
CA LYS A 660 -26.76 13.66 13.13
C LYS A 660 -26.64 15.16 12.83
N MET A 661 -25.63 15.56 12.03
CA MET A 661 -25.42 16.95 11.62
C MET A 661 -26.59 17.45 10.76
N GLU A 662 -27.05 16.66 9.78
CA GLU A 662 -28.24 17.00 9.00
C GLU A 662 -29.49 17.14 9.87
N HIS A 663 -29.67 16.27 10.86
CA HIS A 663 -30.81 16.37 11.79
C HIS A 663 -30.73 17.65 12.65
N MET A 664 -29.54 17.99 13.17
CA MET A 664 -29.30 19.24 13.89
C MET A 664 -29.63 20.46 13.01
N LEU A 665 -29.12 20.49 11.77
CA LEU A 665 -29.37 21.57 10.82
C LEU A 665 -30.86 21.70 10.46
N ARG A 666 -31.59 20.59 10.31
CA ARG A 666 -33.07 20.61 10.12
C ARG A 666 -33.78 21.20 11.34
N MET A 667 -33.39 20.81 12.55
CA MET A 667 -33.98 21.34 13.79
C MET A 667 -33.69 22.82 13.99
N ASP A 668 -32.48 23.29 13.69
CA ASP A 668 -32.13 24.71 13.78
C ASP A 668 -32.75 25.55 12.66
N HIS A 669 -32.92 25.01 11.46
CA HIS A 669 -33.72 25.65 10.42
C HIS A 669 -35.17 25.84 10.89
N GLN A 670 -35.82 24.80 11.40
CA GLN A 670 -37.19 24.87 11.93
C GLN A 670 -37.33 25.86 13.10
N ARG A 671 -36.31 25.96 13.97
CA ARG A 671 -36.25 26.99 15.03
C ARG A 671 -36.16 28.40 14.46
N MET A 672 -35.36 28.61 13.41
CA MET A 672 -35.23 29.92 12.74
C MET A 672 -36.48 30.31 11.97
N GLU A 673 -37.12 29.38 11.26
CA GLU A 673 -38.45 29.58 10.65
C GLU A 673 -39.50 29.99 11.71
N GLY A 674 -39.51 29.31 12.87
CA GLY A 674 -40.38 29.65 13.99
C GLY A 674 -40.13 31.07 14.53
N ARG A 675 -38.86 31.49 14.65
CA ARG A 675 -38.50 32.86 15.05
C ARG A 675 -38.98 33.89 14.03
N PHE A 676 -38.59 33.75 12.76
CA PHE A 676 -38.99 34.68 11.70
C PHE A 676 -40.51 34.77 11.55
N LYS A 677 -41.23 33.66 11.72
CA LYS A 677 -42.70 33.68 11.77
C LYS A 677 -43.21 34.54 12.93
N SER A 678 -42.71 34.34 14.15
CA SER A 678 -43.11 35.14 15.31
C SER A 678 -42.75 36.63 15.17
N GLU A 679 -41.59 36.95 14.58
CA GLU A 679 -41.18 38.32 14.26
C GLU A 679 -42.10 38.96 13.19
N MET A 680 -42.55 38.18 12.21
CA MET A 680 -43.53 38.61 11.21
C MET A 680 -44.92 38.82 11.81
N ASP A 681 -45.39 37.93 12.69
CA ASP A 681 -46.68 38.07 13.39
C ASP A 681 -46.68 39.33 14.31
N VAL A 682 -45.56 39.60 15.00
CA VAL A 682 -45.36 40.84 15.77
C VAL A 682 -45.30 42.07 14.86
N SER A 683 -44.61 41.98 13.72
CA SER A 683 -44.52 43.08 12.75
C SER A 683 -45.86 43.40 12.08
N ALA A 684 -46.65 42.38 11.75
CA ALA A 684 -48.02 42.52 11.24
C ALA A 684 -48.94 43.14 12.31
N SER A 685 -48.82 42.72 13.57
CA SER A 685 -49.55 43.30 14.70
C SER A 685 -49.21 44.79 14.90
N ARG A 686 -47.92 45.16 14.80
CA ARG A 686 -47.46 46.56 14.83
C ARG A 686 -48.00 47.36 13.64
N LEU A 687 -47.99 46.79 12.43
CA LEU A 687 -48.54 47.42 11.24
C LEU A 687 -50.06 47.64 11.35
N SER A 688 -50.80 46.75 12.00
CA SER A 688 -52.22 46.97 12.30
C SER A 688 -52.42 48.18 13.21
N ARG A 689 -51.72 48.23 14.36
CA ARG A 689 -51.80 49.37 15.28
C ARG A 689 -51.47 50.71 14.61
N LEU A 690 -50.45 50.74 13.76
CA LEU A 690 -50.09 51.94 12.99
C LEU A 690 -51.16 52.35 11.95
N LYS A 691 -51.93 51.40 11.40
CA LYS A 691 -53.11 51.71 10.57
C LYS A 691 -54.25 52.26 11.40
N ASP A 692 -54.49 51.70 12.58
CA ASP A 692 -55.55 52.16 13.50
C ASP A 692 -55.24 53.57 14.04
N GLU A 693 -53.99 53.83 14.39
CA GLU A 693 -53.48 55.16 14.78
C GLU A 693 -53.57 56.15 13.60
N LYS A 694 -53.15 55.76 12.39
CA LYS A 694 -53.32 56.58 11.18
C LYS A 694 -54.78 56.96 10.96
N ALA A 695 -55.71 56.00 11.04
CA ALA A 695 -57.13 56.25 10.84
C ALA A 695 -57.71 57.22 11.89
N ARG A 696 -57.27 57.13 13.15
CA ARG A 696 -57.63 58.10 14.21
C ARG A 696 -57.10 59.50 13.90
N VAL A 697 -55.85 59.62 13.45
CA VAL A 697 -55.26 60.92 13.08
C VAL A 697 -55.93 61.51 11.84
N GLU A 698 -56.30 60.69 10.85
CA GLU A 698 -57.07 61.14 9.68
C GLU A 698 -58.48 61.61 10.09
N SER A 699 -59.15 60.94 11.02
CA SER A 699 -60.42 61.39 11.61
C SER A 699 -60.28 62.73 12.35
N GLN A 700 -59.25 62.88 13.19
CA GLN A 700 -58.96 64.13 13.90
C GLN A 700 -58.63 65.28 12.95
N LEU A 701 -57.90 65.01 11.85
CA LEU A 701 -57.61 65.98 10.81
C LEU A 701 -58.91 66.44 10.11
N GLN A 702 -59.83 65.53 9.80
CA GLN A 702 -61.14 65.86 9.23
C GLN A 702 -61.99 66.70 10.20
N GLU A 703 -62.00 66.39 11.50
CA GLU A 703 -62.64 67.23 12.52
C GLU A 703 -62.04 68.63 12.58
N VAL A 704 -60.70 68.75 12.57
CA VAL A 704 -60.02 70.05 12.61
C VAL A 704 -60.29 70.85 11.34
N GLN A 705 -60.32 70.20 10.16
CA GLN A 705 -60.72 70.83 8.90
C GLN A 705 -62.17 71.31 8.91
N ALA A 706 -63.10 70.52 9.47
CA ALA A 706 -64.51 70.92 9.62
C ALA A 706 -64.67 72.09 10.60
N ARG A 707 -63.95 72.10 11.73
CA ARG A 707 -63.91 73.23 12.67
C ARG A 707 -63.31 74.47 12.01
N HIS A 708 -62.22 74.35 11.26
CA HIS A 708 -61.60 75.44 10.51
C HIS A 708 -62.56 76.03 9.45
N ALA A 709 -63.26 75.19 8.70
CA ALA A 709 -64.28 75.62 7.75
C ALA A 709 -65.43 76.38 8.46
N SER A 710 -65.91 75.87 9.60
CA SER A 710 -66.93 76.53 10.42
C SER A 710 -66.46 77.90 10.95
N TYR A 711 -65.22 78.01 11.42
CA TYR A 711 -64.64 79.30 11.82
C TYR A 711 -64.46 80.24 10.61
N GLY A 712 -64.07 79.75 9.44
CA GLY A 712 -64.00 80.54 8.21
C GLY A 712 -65.35 81.13 7.82
N SER A 713 -66.42 80.32 7.82
CA SER A 713 -67.79 80.81 7.61
C SER A 713 -68.22 81.83 8.67
N LYS A 714 -67.81 81.66 9.93
CA LYS A 714 -68.12 82.63 11.00
C LYS A 714 -67.34 83.94 10.86
N ILE A 715 -66.10 83.90 10.39
CA ILE A 715 -65.31 85.10 10.07
C ILE A 715 -65.99 85.88 8.93
N ILE A 716 -66.37 85.20 7.85
CA ILE A 716 -67.08 85.84 6.72
C ILE A 716 -68.41 86.48 7.17
N ALA A 717 -69.16 85.85 8.06
CA ALA A 717 -70.37 86.44 8.64
C ALA A 717 -70.08 87.69 9.49
N LEU A 718 -69.06 87.65 10.35
CA LEU A 718 -68.64 88.79 11.17
C LEU A 718 -68.06 89.94 10.33
N GLU A 719 -67.39 89.65 9.20
CA GLU A 719 -66.93 90.64 8.23
C GLU A 719 -68.11 91.32 7.52
N GLN A 720 -69.19 90.58 7.24
CA GLN A 720 -70.44 91.13 6.70
C GLN A 720 -71.16 92.01 7.74
N GLU A 721 -71.35 91.52 8.97
CA GLU A 721 -71.91 92.31 10.09
C GLU A 721 -71.12 93.61 10.34
N LEU A 722 -69.78 93.54 10.29
CA LEU A 722 -68.90 94.71 10.43
C LEU A 722 -69.03 95.69 9.25
N ALA A 723 -69.18 95.20 8.02
CA ALA A 723 -69.39 96.03 6.84
C ALA A 723 -70.77 96.73 6.88
N GLU A 724 -71.82 96.03 7.31
CA GLU A 724 -73.15 96.61 7.55
C GLU A 724 -73.11 97.67 8.67
N ALA A 725 -72.43 97.40 9.79
CA ALA A 725 -72.23 98.37 10.86
C ALA A 725 -71.45 99.60 10.39
N HIS A 726 -70.39 99.43 9.58
CA HIS A 726 -69.67 100.54 8.96
C HIS A 726 -70.55 101.37 8.03
N HIS A 727 -71.42 100.72 7.25
CA HIS A 727 -72.38 101.41 6.39
C HIS A 727 -73.40 102.22 7.21
N GLN A 728 -73.96 101.64 8.29
CA GLN A 728 -74.85 102.33 9.23
C GLN A 728 -74.17 103.53 9.90
N CYS A 729 -72.93 103.38 10.38
CA CYS A 729 -72.14 104.47 10.94
C CYS A 729 -71.90 105.59 9.91
N SER A 730 -71.71 105.24 8.63
CA SER A 730 -71.51 106.21 7.56
C SER A 730 -72.80 106.97 7.21
N GLN A 731 -73.96 106.30 7.19
CA GLN A 731 -75.26 106.95 7.08
C GLN A 731 -75.52 107.90 8.26
N MET A 732 -75.28 107.45 9.49
CA MET A 732 -75.42 108.29 10.69
C MET A 732 -74.48 109.49 10.68
N HIS A 733 -73.25 109.35 10.17
CA HIS A 733 -72.32 110.47 10.03
C HIS A 733 -72.84 111.51 9.02
N MET A 734 -73.37 111.10 7.87
CA MET A 734 -74.01 112.03 6.93
C MET A 734 -75.23 112.74 7.55
N HIS A 735 -76.04 112.04 8.35
CA HIS A 735 -77.15 112.67 9.07
C HIS A 735 -76.69 113.68 10.14
N VAL A 736 -75.54 113.42 10.79
CA VAL A 736 -74.90 114.40 11.69
C VAL A 736 -74.38 115.60 10.91
N GLU A 737 -73.66 115.42 9.79
CA GLU A 737 -73.24 116.55 8.94
C GLU A 737 -74.44 117.37 8.45
N GLU A 738 -75.54 116.73 8.08
CA GLU A 738 -76.76 117.41 7.63
C GLU A 738 -77.43 118.20 8.76
N ALA A 739 -77.41 117.67 9.99
CA ALA A 739 -77.87 118.36 11.18
C ALA A 739 -76.93 119.54 11.57
N GLU A 740 -75.61 119.37 11.45
CA GLU A 740 -74.61 120.42 11.69
C GLU A 740 -74.73 121.54 10.65
N ARG A 741 -74.93 121.23 9.37
CA ARG A 741 -75.25 122.22 8.31
C ARG A 741 -76.50 123.01 8.68
N LYS A 742 -77.60 122.33 9.02
CA LYS A 742 -78.86 123.00 9.44
C LYS A 742 -78.66 123.85 10.71
N ALA A 743 -77.88 123.40 11.68
CA ALA A 743 -77.56 124.16 12.89
C ALA A 743 -76.69 125.40 12.58
N SER A 744 -75.75 125.28 11.63
CA SER A 744 -74.95 126.39 11.11
C SER A 744 -75.80 127.42 10.36
N ASP A 745 -76.71 126.96 9.49
CA ASP A 745 -77.65 127.82 8.75
C ASP A 745 -78.58 128.59 9.70
N VAL A 746 -79.14 127.90 10.71
CA VAL A 746 -79.92 128.54 11.79
C VAL A 746 -79.05 129.50 12.59
N GLY A 747 -77.80 129.15 12.90
CA GLY A 747 -76.85 130.03 13.57
C GLY A 747 -76.55 131.31 12.78
N ALA A 748 -76.42 131.21 11.46
CA ALA A 748 -76.24 132.35 10.56
C ALA A 748 -77.50 133.24 10.50
N GLN A 749 -78.70 132.64 10.44
CA GLN A 749 -79.96 133.38 10.53
C GLN A 749 -80.09 134.12 11.88
N LEU A 750 -79.71 133.47 12.98
CA LEU A 750 -79.74 134.04 14.33
C LEU A 750 -78.69 135.16 14.50
N ALA A 751 -77.53 135.03 13.88
CA ALA A 751 -76.52 136.10 13.80
C ALA A 751 -77.03 137.32 13.01
N MET A 752 -77.77 137.12 11.90
CA MET A 752 -78.43 138.22 11.19
C MET A 752 -79.50 138.91 12.04
N LEU A 753 -80.31 138.14 12.78
CA LEU A 753 -81.32 138.69 13.70
C LEU A 753 -80.70 139.47 14.88
N LEU A 754 -79.57 139.01 15.41
CA LEU A 754 -78.80 139.75 16.42
C LEU A 754 -78.18 141.03 15.84
N ALA A 755 -77.73 141.01 14.58
CA ALA A 755 -77.23 142.21 13.91
C ALA A 755 -78.32 143.27 13.71
N THR A 756 -79.53 142.89 13.27
CA THR A 756 -80.67 143.83 13.17
C THR A 756 -81.14 144.30 14.54
N GLN A 757 -81.19 143.43 15.56
CA GLN A 757 -81.51 143.85 16.93
C GLN A 757 -80.48 144.85 17.48
N HIS A 758 -79.17 144.64 17.25
CA HIS A 758 -78.15 145.62 17.60
C HIS A 758 -78.30 146.95 16.85
N GLN A 759 -78.79 146.93 15.60
CA GLN A 759 -79.10 148.16 14.85
C GLN A 759 -80.30 148.90 15.47
N HIS A 760 -81.35 148.19 15.89
CA HIS A 760 -82.47 148.79 16.64
C HIS A 760 -82.01 149.40 17.98
N VAL A 761 -81.19 148.68 18.76
CA VAL A 761 -80.65 149.20 20.04
C VAL A 761 -79.78 150.45 19.85
N ARG A 762 -79.06 150.57 18.73
CA ARG A 762 -78.35 151.82 18.38
C ARG A 762 -79.33 152.97 18.14
N HIS A 763 -80.40 152.75 17.38
CA HIS A 763 -81.47 153.74 17.19
C HIS A 763 -82.16 154.12 18.51
N ASP A 764 -82.40 153.18 19.42
CA ASP A 764 -82.97 153.48 20.75
C ASP A 764 -82.02 154.35 21.59
N VAL A 765 -80.70 154.13 21.50
CA VAL A 765 -79.70 154.99 22.16
C VAL A 765 -79.65 156.39 21.54
N GLU A 766 -79.76 156.50 20.22
CA GLU A 766 -79.85 157.78 19.51
C GLU A 766 -81.10 158.55 19.91
N LEU A 767 -82.27 157.90 19.90
CA LEU A 767 -83.55 158.44 20.38
C LEU A 767 -83.48 158.88 21.85
N LYS A 768 -82.89 158.06 22.72
CA LYS A 768 -82.70 158.39 24.14
C LYS A 768 -81.80 159.62 24.32
N SER A 769 -80.75 159.77 23.50
CA SER A 769 -79.89 160.96 23.49
C SER A 769 -80.63 162.24 23.01
N ALA A 770 -81.67 162.11 22.17
CA ALA A 770 -82.53 163.22 21.77
C ALA A 770 -83.59 163.55 22.85
N LEU A 771 -84.08 162.52 23.54
CA LEU A 771 -85.04 162.65 24.65
C LEU A 771 -84.38 163.30 25.88
N ASP A 772 -83.13 162.96 26.20
CA ASP A 772 -82.39 163.63 27.29
C ASP A 772 -81.92 165.04 26.91
N ARG A 773 -81.70 165.35 25.63
CA ARG A 773 -81.52 166.72 25.13
C ARG A 773 -82.77 167.59 25.34
N THR A 774 -83.95 167.11 24.92
CA THR A 774 -85.22 167.84 25.13
C THR A 774 -85.63 167.95 26.60
N ARG A 775 -85.23 167.00 27.46
CA ARG A 775 -85.35 167.12 28.93
C ARG A 775 -84.48 168.25 29.51
N LEU A 776 -83.27 168.47 28.98
CA LEU A 776 -82.41 169.57 29.42
C LEU A 776 -82.97 170.94 29.00
N GLU A 777 -83.58 171.05 27.82
CA GLU A 777 -84.32 172.25 27.41
C GLU A 777 -85.53 172.51 28.31
N LYS A 778 -86.33 171.47 28.61
CA LYS A 778 -87.43 171.56 29.58
C LYS A 778 -86.94 172.06 30.95
N ALA A 779 -85.87 171.48 31.50
CA ALA A 779 -85.32 171.86 32.79
C ALA A 779 -84.72 173.29 32.84
N ARG A 780 -84.41 173.88 31.67
CA ARG A 780 -84.06 175.30 31.55
C ARG A 780 -85.31 176.18 31.63
N LEU A 781 -86.33 175.88 30.83
CA LEU A 781 -87.61 176.62 30.79
C LEU A 781 -88.32 176.61 32.16
N GLU A 782 -88.27 175.49 32.88
CA GLU A 782 -88.84 175.37 34.24
C GLU A 782 -88.14 176.27 35.28
N ARG A 783 -86.88 176.67 35.07
CA ARG A 783 -86.18 177.64 35.94
C ARG A 783 -86.55 179.08 35.59
N GLU A 784 -86.65 179.40 34.31
CA GLU A 784 -87.06 180.73 33.82
C GLU A 784 -88.49 181.07 34.33
N LEU A 785 -89.38 180.07 34.42
CA LEU A 785 -90.71 180.18 35.03
C LEU A 785 -90.74 180.44 36.55
N SER A 786 -89.66 180.15 37.29
CA SER A 786 -89.66 180.26 38.76
C SER A 786 -89.50 181.69 39.28
N VAL A 787 -88.83 182.57 38.51
CA VAL A 787 -88.56 183.96 38.88
C VAL A 787 -89.71 184.89 38.46
N LEU A 788 -90.40 184.57 37.36
CA LEU A 788 -91.51 185.35 36.79
C LEU A 788 -92.87 185.06 37.45
N ARG A 789 -92.88 184.98 38.80
CA ARG A 789 -94.10 185.05 39.63
C ARG A 789 -94.15 186.26 40.56
N LYS A 790 -93.36 187.30 40.25
CA LYS A 790 -93.88 188.69 40.31
C LYS A 790 -94.27 189.09 38.88
N THR A 791 -95.44 189.72 38.76
CA THR A 791 -96.14 190.10 37.50
C THR A 791 -96.53 188.92 36.56
N PRO A 792 -97.56 189.07 35.68
CA PRO A 792 -98.36 187.91 35.23
C PRO A 792 -98.61 187.78 33.70
N MET A 793 -99.36 186.72 33.34
CA MET A 793 -100.15 186.47 32.10
C MET A 793 -99.53 185.67 30.93
N SER A 794 -100.41 184.89 30.28
CA SER A 794 -100.35 184.28 28.92
C SER A 794 -99.27 183.23 28.58
N SER A 795 -99.40 182.43 27.50
CA SER A 795 -100.42 181.39 27.15
C SER A 795 -100.23 180.85 25.71
N GLU A 796 -100.63 179.59 25.46
CA GLU A 796 -101.01 178.98 24.16
C GLU A 796 -99.99 178.57 23.05
N SER A 797 -100.38 177.47 22.35
CA SER A 797 -100.01 177.02 20.97
C SER A 797 -98.59 176.42 20.71
N SER A 798 -98.36 175.30 19.98
CA SER A 798 -98.76 174.75 18.64
C SER A 798 -97.65 175.04 17.57
N SER A 799 -97.34 174.25 16.51
CA SER A 799 -98.09 173.22 15.74
C SER A 799 -97.20 172.40 14.73
N MET A 800 -97.75 171.38 14.04
CA MET A 800 -97.37 170.82 12.69
C MET A 800 -96.05 169.97 12.51
N GLN A 801 -95.84 169.05 11.52
CA GLN A 801 -96.70 168.38 10.49
C GLN A 801 -96.14 167.04 9.86
N LYS A 802 -97.08 166.11 9.53
CA LYS A 802 -97.21 164.99 8.53
C LYS A 802 -96.09 164.51 7.52
N ALA A 803 -96.00 163.17 7.33
CA ALA A 803 -96.14 162.35 6.06
C ALA A 803 -95.93 160.83 6.37
N LEU A 804 -96.78 159.81 6.04
CA LEU A 804 -97.18 159.10 4.77
C LEU A 804 -96.08 158.20 4.10
N LEU A 805 -96.31 156.96 3.56
CA LEU A 805 -97.41 155.94 3.57
C LEU A 805 -96.99 154.60 2.84
N ILE A 806 -97.74 153.48 2.98
CA ILE A 806 -97.75 152.19 2.18
C ILE A 806 -96.54 151.21 2.41
N GLU A 807 -96.56 149.86 2.56
CA GLU A 807 -97.31 148.62 2.11
C GLU A 807 -96.77 147.91 0.82
N SER A 808 -96.93 146.59 0.52
CA SER A 808 -97.58 145.41 1.17
C SER A 808 -96.99 144.05 0.68
N ARG A 809 -97.32 142.93 1.37
CA ARG A 809 -97.26 141.49 0.94
C ARG A 809 -95.88 140.83 0.69
N GLY A 810 -95.88 139.50 0.47
CA GLY A 810 -94.72 138.64 0.22
C GLY A 810 -95.10 137.28 -0.40
N SER A 811 -94.11 136.38 -0.49
CA SER A 811 -94.18 134.97 -0.95
C SER A 811 -93.21 134.11 -0.13
#